data_AF-A0A2K3P0M4-F1
#
_entry.id   AF-A0A2K3P0M4-F1
#
_cell.length_a   1.000
_cell.length_b   1.000
_cell.length_c   1.000
_cell.angle_alpha   90.00
_cell.angle_beta   90.00
_cell.angle_gamma   90.00
#
_symmetry.space_group_name_H-M   'P 1'
#
loop_
_entity.id
_entity.type
_entity.pdbx_description
1 polymer ?
#
loop_
_entity_poly.entity_id
_entity_poly.type
_entity_poly.pdbx_seq_one_letter_code
_entity_poly.pdbx_strand_id
1 'polypeptide(L)'
;MHRLGVFVWEVKLWVTACGQANGAWRVIVNNVTGHTSTVHIYREMEDATTHKVVYSSVTVKGPLHGVPVSENYQPLGVIDRKRLAARKNSTTYCYDFPLAFQTSLEQSWSIQQTGVQRAKDKDILKVTELKFSEKEGSWGTSLVPAERPSGLNDVGMVAWLMEMCTPEFPSGRTILVVSNDVTFKAGSFGPKEDAFFRAVTDLACAKKIPLIYLAANSGARLGVAEEVKSCFRVGWSEESNPEHGFQYVYLTPEDYARIGSSVMAHELKLESGETRWVIDTIVGKEDGLGVENLSGSGAIAGAYSRAYKETFTLTYVTGRTVGIGAYLARLGMRCIQRLDQPIILTGFSALNKLLGREVYSSHMQLGGPKIMATNGVVHLTVSDDLEGVSSILKWLSYVPSHIGGALPIVKPLDPPEREVEYLPENSCDPRAAISGTLDVNGKWLGGIFDKDSFVETLEGWARTVVTGRAKLGGIPVGIVAVETQTVMQIIPADPGQLDSHERVVPQAGQVWFPDSATKTAQAILDFNREELPLFILANWRGFSGGQRDLFEGILQAGSTIVENLRTYKQPIFVYIPMMGELRGGAWVVVDSRINSDHIEMYAERTAKGNVLEPEGMIEIKFRTRELLECMRRLDQQLITLKEKLQEAKSNKDFGTYDSVQQQIKIREKQLLPLYTQIATKFAELHDTSLRMAAKGVIREVLDWRNSRSVLYRRLHRRIGEHSLINSVRDAAGDQLSHVSAMNLLKDWYVNSDISKGREDAWLDDEAFFRWRDDPSNYEDKLKELRVQRLLLQLTNIGDSALDLQALPQGLAALLSKLEASSRDKLTNELRKCFIPQKMDCHLGDKTVNDFNVG
;
A
#
# COMPACT_ATOMS: atom_id res chain seq x y z
N MET A 1 -27.80 -19.15 -1.15
CA MET A 1 -28.71 -18.27 -1.94
C MET A 1 -28.00 -17.60 -3.10
N HIS A 2 -26.96 -16.77 -2.87
CA HIS A 2 -26.26 -16.04 -3.94
C HIS A 2 -25.72 -16.95 -5.06
N ARG A 3 -25.00 -18.03 -4.72
CA ARG A 3 -24.50 -19.04 -5.68
C ARG A 3 -25.61 -19.78 -6.43
N LEU A 4 -26.80 -19.89 -5.85
CA LEU A 4 -27.97 -20.52 -6.47
C LEU A 4 -28.75 -19.53 -7.35
N GLY A 5 -28.29 -18.28 -7.48
CA GLY A 5 -28.96 -17.24 -8.25
C GLY A 5 -30.24 -16.70 -7.61
N VAL A 6 -30.52 -17.03 -6.35
CA VAL A 6 -31.75 -16.57 -5.67
C VAL A 6 -31.65 -15.07 -5.42
N PHE A 7 -32.56 -14.31 -6.04
CA PHE A 7 -32.61 -12.85 -5.97
C PHE A 7 -33.67 -12.34 -5.00
N VAL A 8 -34.86 -12.94 -5.01
CA VAL A 8 -35.96 -12.58 -4.11
C VAL A 8 -36.51 -13.84 -3.47
N TRP A 9 -36.88 -13.75 -2.20
CA TRP A 9 -37.81 -14.70 -1.59
C TRP A 9 -38.88 -13.95 -0.82
N GLU A 10 -40.04 -14.58 -0.72
CA GLU A 10 -41.22 -14.05 -0.05
C GLU A 10 -41.67 -15.02 1.04
N VAL A 11 -42.01 -14.47 2.21
CA VAL A 11 -42.59 -15.22 3.32
C VAL A 11 -43.94 -14.60 3.66
N LYS A 12 -45.00 -15.42 3.65
CA LYS A 12 -46.33 -15.02 4.14
C LYS A 12 -46.52 -15.51 5.57
N LEU A 13 -46.89 -14.59 6.46
CA LEU A 13 -47.12 -14.84 7.88
C LEU A 13 -48.53 -14.38 8.24
N TRP A 14 -49.24 -15.17 9.06
CA TRP A 14 -50.48 -14.73 9.67
C TRP A 14 -50.19 -14.28 11.10
N VAL A 15 -50.55 -13.04 11.43
CA VAL A 15 -50.30 -12.45 12.76
C VAL A 15 -51.64 -12.26 13.45
N THR A 16 -51.84 -12.98 14.55
CA THR A 16 -53.01 -12.82 15.43
C THR A 16 -52.66 -11.84 16.55
N ALA A 17 -53.15 -10.61 16.46
CA ALA A 17 -52.88 -9.55 17.43
C ALA A 17 -54.13 -8.68 17.65
N CYS A 18 -54.19 -7.92 18.74
CA CYS A 18 -55.25 -6.91 18.91
C CYS A 18 -54.98 -5.68 18.03
N GLY A 19 -56.03 -5.15 17.38
CA GLY A 19 -55.97 -3.91 16.61
C GLY A 19 -55.44 -4.05 15.18
N GLN A 20 -54.78 -3.00 14.67
CA GLN A 20 -54.37 -2.89 13.26
C GLN A 20 -53.25 -3.87 12.83
N ALA A 21 -52.62 -4.59 13.77
CA ALA A 21 -51.60 -5.58 13.46
C ALA A 21 -52.18 -6.95 13.03
N ASN A 22 -53.48 -7.18 13.25
CA ASN A 22 -54.14 -8.45 12.90
C ASN A 22 -54.23 -8.65 11.39
N GLY A 23 -53.86 -9.84 10.90
CA GLY A 23 -54.08 -10.26 9.51
C GLY A 23 -52.85 -10.87 8.84
N ALA A 24 -52.88 -10.91 7.51
CA ALA A 24 -51.81 -11.47 6.69
C ALA A 24 -50.72 -10.44 6.40
N TRP A 25 -49.48 -10.84 6.63
CA TRP A 25 -48.26 -10.09 6.41
C TRP A 25 -47.38 -10.80 5.40
N ARG A 26 -46.72 -10.03 4.55
CA ARG A 26 -45.76 -10.52 3.55
C ARG A 26 -44.43 -9.82 3.75
N VAL A 27 -43.38 -10.63 3.92
CA VAL A 27 -42.01 -10.18 4.03
C VAL A 27 -41.30 -10.59 2.76
N ILE A 28 -40.92 -9.61 1.95
CA ILE A 28 -40.19 -9.82 0.70
C ILE A 28 -38.77 -9.35 0.91
N VAL A 29 -37.82 -10.23 0.63
CA VAL A 29 -36.41 -9.96 0.82
C VAL A 29 -35.71 -10.06 -0.52
N ASN A 30 -35.12 -8.95 -0.98
CA ASN A 30 -34.28 -8.94 -2.17
C ASN A 30 -32.82 -9.00 -1.75
N ASN A 31 -32.11 -10.04 -2.16
CA ASN A 31 -30.68 -10.19 -1.92
C ASN A 31 -29.91 -9.56 -3.08
N VAL A 32 -29.29 -8.40 -2.83
CA VAL A 32 -28.63 -7.57 -3.85
C VAL A 32 -27.19 -8.05 -4.08
N THR A 33 -26.35 -8.07 -3.04
CA THR A 33 -24.91 -8.39 -3.13
C THR A 33 -24.53 -9.77 -2.59
N GLY A 34 -25.49 -10.63 -2.29
CA GLY A 34 -25.28 -11.92 -1.62
C GLY A 34 -25.40 -11.84 -0.09
N HIS A 35 -24.93 -10.73 0.50
CA HIS A 35 -24.92 -10.48 1.94
C HIS A 35 -25.81 -9.31 2.35
N THR A 36 -26.02 -8.34 1.46
CA THR A 36 -26.98 -7.25 1.69
C THR A 36 -28.35 -7.64 1.17
N SER A 37 -29.36 -7.45 2.01
CA SER A 37 -30.75 -7.71 1.66
C SER A 37 -31.61 -6.49 1.93
N THR A 38 -32.41 -6.08 0.96
CA THR A 38 -33.46 -5.09 1.17
C THR A 38 -34.73 -5.82 1.59
N VAL A 39 -35.23 -5.52 2.78
CA VAL A 39 -36.44 -6.14 3.34
C VAL A 39 -37.61 -5.18 3.15
N HIS A 40 -38.64 -5.64 2.46
CA HIS A 40 -39.90 -4.93 2.31
C HIS A 40 -41.00 -5.70 3.05
N ILE A 41 -41.65 -5.02 4.00
CA ILE A 41 -42.73 -5.58 4.79
C ILE A 41 -44.04 -4.96 4.31
N TYR A 42 -44.96 -5.83 3.91
CA TYR A 42 -46.29 -5.46 3.44
C TYR A 42 -47.36 -6.14 4.27
N ARG A 43 -48.50 -5.47 4.41
CA ARG A 43 -49.73 -6.03 4.91
C ARG A 43 -50.69 -6.24 3.75
N GLU A 44 -51.35 -7.38 3.71
CA GLU A 44 -52.46 -7.61 2.76
C GLU A 44 -53.65 -6.75 3.21
N MET A 45 -54.05 -5.78 2.41
CA MET A 45 -55.23 -4.94 2.67
C MET A 45 -56.11 -4.86 1.44
N GLU A 46 -57.42 -4.79 1.63
CA GLU A 46 -58.35 -4.54 0.53
C GLU A 46 -58.26 -3.07 0.11
N ASP A 47 -58.02 -2.83 -1.18
CA ASP A 47 -58.11 -1.50 -1.76
C ASP A 47 -59.59 -1.09 -1.88
N ALA A 48 -59.93 0.02 -1.23
CA ALA A 48 -61.29 0.57 -1.17
C ALA A 48 -61.89 0.93 -2.54
N THR A 49 -61.08 1.10 -3.58
CA THR A 49 -61.54 1.45 -4.92
C THR A 49 -61.68 0.24 -5.84
N THR A 50 -60.78 -0.74 -5.73
CA THR A 50 -60.75 -1.89 -6.64
C THR A 50 -61.28 -3.18 -6.04
N HIS A 51 -61.56 -3.21 -4.72
CA HIS A 51 -61.95 -4.40 -3.94
C HIS A 51 -60.97 -5.57 -4.07
N LYS A 52 -59.73 -5.30 -4.49
CA LYS A 52 -58.67 -6.29 -4.58
C LYS A 52 -57.79 -6.22 -3.35
N VAL A 53 -57.31 -7.38 -2.90
CA VAL A 53 -56.28 -7.44 -1.87
C VAL A 53 -54.95 -7.00 -2.48
N VAL A 54 -54.36 -5.94 -1.94
CA VAL A 54 -53.11 -5.34 -2.39
C VAL A 54 -52.02 -5.43 -1.32
N TYR A 55 -50.78 -5.37 -1.76
CA TYR A 55 -49.62 -5.17 -0.91
C TYR A 55 -49.64 -3.73 -0.36
N SER A 56 -49.86 -3.55 0.94
CA SER A 56 -49.77 -2.23 1.58
C SER A 56 -48.53 -2.13 2.46
N SER A 57 -47.60 -1.25 2.10
CA SER A 57 -46.42 -0.94 2.91
C SER A 57 -46.79 -0.21 4.20
N VAL A 58 -46.04 -0.49 5.27
CA VAL A 58 -46.31 0.08 6.61
C VAL A 58 -45.52 1.35 6.88
N THR A 59 -44.30 1.45 6.37
CA THR A 59 -43.39 2.57 6.63
C THR A 59 -43.05 3.32 5.34
N VAL A 60 -42.14 2.77 4.54
CA VAL A 60 -41.73 3.33 3.25
C VAL A 60 -42.47 2.58 2.15
N LYS A 61 -43.00 3.31 1.17
CA LYS A 61 -43.64 2.69 -0.01
C LYS A 61 -42.60 1.82 -0.72
N GLY A 62 -42.76 0.51 -0.57
CA GLY A 62 -41.94 -0.48 -1.25
C GLY A 62 -42.37 -0.67 -2.71
N PRO A 63 -41.57 -1.37 -3.53
CA PRO A 63 -41.84 -1.56 -4.97
C PRO A 63 -43.22 -2.16 -5.29
N LEU A 64 -43.77 -2.99 -4.39
CA LEU A 64 -45.07 -3.61 -4.59
C LEU A 64 -46.23 -2.85 -3.93
N HIS A 65 -46.01 -1.64 -3.37
CA HIS A 65 -47.08 -0.90 -2.72
C HIS A 65 -48.25 -0.64 -3.69
N GLY A 66 -49.46 -1.08 -3.32
CA GLY A 66 -50.67 -0.96 -4.15
C GLY A 66 -50.82 -2.00 -5.26
N VAL A 67 -49.86 -2.92 -5.40
CA VAL A 67 -49.93 -4.02 -6.37
C VAL A 67 -50.89 -5.10 -5.85
N PRO A 68 -51.81 -5.65 -6.67
CA PRO A 68 -52.64 -6.79 -6.28
C PRO A 68 -51.83 -8.03 -5.92
N VAL A 69 -52.18 -8.72 -4.83
CA VAL A 69 -51.49 -9.96 -4.42
C VAL A 69 -51.67 -11.13 -5.40
N SER A 70 -52.66 -11.03 -6.28
CA SER A 70 -52.94 -12.00 -7.35
C SER A 70 -52.18 -11.70 -8.65
N GLU A 71 -51.35 -10.65 -8.69
CA GLU A 71 -50.60 -10.30 -9.89
C GLU A 71 -49.48 -11.31 -10.16
N ASN A 72 -49.27 -11.65 -11.43
CA ASN A 72 -48.21 -12.57 -11.83
C ASN A 72 -46.83 -11.92 -11.64
N TYR A 73 -45.85 -12.73 -11.23
CA TYR A 73 -44.46 -12.29 -11.18
C TYR A 73 -43.98 -11.83 -12.57
N GLN A 74 -43.51 -10.58 -12.63
CA GLN A 74 -43.00 -9.99 -13.87
C GLN A 74 -41.66 -10.64 -14.26
N PRO A 75 -41.35 -10.75 -15.57
CA PRO A 75 -40.03 -11.17 -16.02
C PRO A 75 -38.92 -10.26 -15.47
N LEU A 76 -37.70 -10.81 -15.31
CA LEU A 76 -36.54 -10.04 -14.83
C LEU A 76 -36.33 -8.77 -15.65
N GLY A 77 -36.23 -7.63 -14.95
CA GLY A 77 -35.92 -6.34 -15.53
C GLY A 77 -34.50 -6.28 -16.09
N VAL A 78 -34.15 -5.18 -16.76
CA VAL A 78 -32.82 -5.02 -17.40
C VAL A 78 -31.68 -5.13 -16.37
N ILE A 79 -31.81 -4.47 -15.22
CA ILE A 79 -30.82 -4.53 -14.13
C ILE A 79 -30.73 -5.95 -13.56
N ASP A 80 -31.84 -6.64 -13.37
CA ASP A 80 -31.83 -7.99 -12.79
C ASP A 80 -31.19 -9.01 -13.72
N ARG A 81 -31.35 -8.85 -15.04
CA ARG A 81 -30.62 -9.64 -16.04
C ARG A 81 -29.12 -9.36 -15.98
N LYS A 82 -28.71 -8.10 -15.82
CA LYS A 82 -27.29 -7.73 -15.64
C LYS A 82 -26.72 -8.30 -14.34
N ARG A 83 -27.46 -8.22 -13.23
CA ARG A 83 -27.10 -8.89 -11.96
C ARG A 83 -26.94 -10.39 -12.12
N LEU A 84 -27.88 -11.04 -12.79
CA LEU A 84 -27.79 -12.48 -13.08
C LEU A 84 -26.55 -12.81 -13.93
N ALA A 85 -26.23 -11.99 -14.92
CA ALA A 85 -25.02 -12.16 -15.74
C ALA A 85 -23.73 -11.98 -14.92
N ALA A 86 -23.66 -10.98 -14.03
CA ALA A 86 -22.53 -10.80 -13.12
C ALA A 86 -22.37 -12.00 -12.17
N ARG A 87 -23.48 -12.50 -11.61
CA ARG A 87 -23.49 -13.70 -10.73
C ARG A 87 -23.05 -14.97 -11.44
N LYS A 88 -23.40 -15.14 -12.72
CA LYS A 88 -22.89 -16.25 -13.55
C LYS A 88 -21.39 -16.18 -13.76
N ASN A 89 -20.80 -14.98 -13.69
CA ASN A 89 -19.36 -14.75 -13.66
C ASN A 89 -18.80 -14.68 -12.22
N SER A 90 -19.56 -15.14 -11.22
CA SER A 90 -19.18 -15.24 -9.81
C SER A 90 -18.79 -13.92 -9.13
N THR A 91 -19.28 -12.78 -9.62
CA THR A 91 -18.99 -11.44 -9.07
C THR A 91 -20.28 -10.65 -8.80
N THR A 92 -20.18 -9.60 -7.99
CA THR A 92 -21.25 -8.61 -7.77
C THR A 92 -21.37 -7.67 -8.97
N TYR A 93 -22.59 -7.29 -9.34
CA TYR A 93 -22.79 -6.32 -10.42
C TYR A 93 -22.21 -4.95 -10.03
N CYS A 94 -21.50 -4.29 -10.95
CA CYS A 94 -20.70 -3.09 -10.63
C CYS A 94 -21.50 -1.98 -9.93
N TYR A 95 -22.75 -1.73 -10.32
CA TYR A 95 -23.62 -0.72 -9.70
C TYR A 95 -24.14 -1.08 -8.29
N ASP A 96 -23.94 -2.31 -7.83
CA ASP A 96 -24.31 -2.73 -6.48
C ASP A 96 -23.16 -2.53 -5.47
N PHE A 97 -21.93 -2.21 -5.92
CA PHE A 97 -20.81 -1.91 -5.01
C PHE A 97 -21.00 -0.68 -4.12
N PRO A 98 -21.57 0.45 -4.60
CA PRO A 98 -21.86 1.58 -3.72
C PRO A 98 -22.71 1.19 -2.50
N LEU A 99 -23.65 0.26 -2.65
CA LEU A 99 -24.42 -0.29 -1.53
C LEU A 99 -23.53 -1.12 -0.60
N ALA A 100 -22.62 -1.95 -1.12
CA ALA A 100 -21.66 -2.69 -0.30
C ALA A 100 -20.74 -1.76 0.50
N PHE A 101 -20.28 -0.65 -0.09
CA PHE A 101 -19.53 0.41 0.61
C PHE A 101 -20.37 1.03 1.72
N GLN A 102 -21.62 1.37 1.45
CA GLN A 102 -22.52 1.93 2.47
C GLN A 102 -22.71 0.95 3.64
N THR A 103 -23.02 -0.31 3.37
CA THR A 103 -23.23 -1.33 4.42
C THR A 103 -21.96 -1.53 5.26
N SER A 104 -20.80 -1.62 4.62
CA SER A 104 -19.53 -1.81 5.33
C SER A 104 -19.13 -0.57 6.16
N LEU A 105 -19.46 0.64 5.69
CA LEU A 105 -19.32 1.88 6.47
C LEU A 105 -20.24 1.86 7.70
N GLU A 106 -21.51 1.49 7.54
CA GLU A 106 -22.46 1.36 8.65
C GLU A 106 -21.96 0.36 9.70
N GLN A 107 -21.42 -0.79 9.27
CA GLN A 107 -20.79 -1.77 10.14
C GLN A 107 -19.57 -1.18 10.88
N SER A 108 -18.71 -0.45 10.18
CA SER A 108 -17.52 0.18 10.76
C SER A 108 -17.89 1.17 11.87
N TRP A 109 -18.91 2.01 11.66
CA TRP A 109 -19.43 2.91 12.70
C TRP A 109 -20.09 2.16 13.85
N SER A 110 -20.74 1.02 13.61
CA SER A 110 -21.39 0.24 14.68
C SER A 110 -20.40 -0.43 15.63
N ILE A 111 -19.24 -0.85 15.11
CA ILE A 111 -18.16 -1.48 15.89
C ILE A 111 -17.43 -0.42 16.74
N GLN A 112 -17.37 0.82 16.24
CA GLN A 112 -16.59 1.87 16.89
C GLN A 112 -17.39 2.54 18.00
N GLN A 113 -17.14 2.10 19.24
CA GLN A 113 -17.77 2.61 20.47
C GLN A 113 -17.23 3.97 20.95
N THR A 114 -16.41 4.67 20.14
CA THR A 114 -15.83 5.94 20.57
C THR A 114 -16.91 7.01 20.67
N GLY A 115 -16.79 7.93 21.64
CA GLY A 115 -17.68 9.10 21.79
C GLY A 115 -17.61 10.12 20.63
N VAL A 116 -17.09 9.73 19.47
CA VAL A 116 -17.04 10.51 18.23
C VAL A 116 -18.39 10.34 17.54
N GLN A 117 -19.20 11.40 17.53
CA GLN A 117 -20.47 11.37 16.83
C GLN A 117 -20.28 11.71 15.35
N ARG A 118 -20.98 10.96 14.49
CA ARG A 118 -21.15 11.32 13.08
C ARG A 118 -21.76 12.73 12.98
N ALA A 119 -21.30 13.52 12.02
CA ALA A 119 -21.99 14.76 11.66
C ALA A 119 -23.45 14.44 11.32
N LYS A 120 -24.41 14.98 12.10
CA LYS A 120 -25.83 14.63 11.98
C LYS A 120 -26.45 15.07 10.65
N ASP A 121 -25.83 16.05 10.00
CA ASP A 121 -26.36 16.73 8.81
C ASP A 121 -25.80 16.17 7.49
N LYS A 122 -24.94 15.14 7.53
CA LYS A 122 -24.36 14.51 6.33
C LYS A 122 -24.75 13.04 6.21
N ASP A 123 -25.05 12.63 4.99
CA ASP A 123 -25.18 11.22 4.62
C ASP A 123 -23.86 10.48 4.86
N ILE A 124 -23.95 9.19 5.23
CA ILE A 124 -22.77 8.36 5.49
C ILE A 124 -21.92 8.15 4.23
N LEU A 125 -22.59 8.08 3.07
CA LEU A 125 -22.00 7.90 1.77
C LEU A 125 -22.79 8.71 0.75
N LYS A 126 -22.11 9.64 0.07
CA LYS A 126 -22.62 10.33 -1.12
C LYS A 126 -21.83 9.85 -2.33
N VAL A 127 -22.57 9.37 -3.34
CA VAL A 127 -22.01 8.75 -4.54
C VAL A 127 -22.34 9.61 -5.74
N THR A 128 -21.33 10.02 -6.50
CA THR A 128 -21.50 10.75 -7.76
C THR A 128 -20.85 9.95 -8.89
N GLU A 129 -21.64 9.45 -9.83
CA GLU A 129 -21.12 8.75 -11.02
C GLU A 129 -20.40 9.73 -11.95
N LEU A 130 -19.35 9.27 -12.61
CA LEU A 130 -18.59 10.02 -13.61
C LEU A 130 -18.83 9.44 -15.01
N LYS A 131 -18.98 10.32 -15.99
CA LYS A 131 -19.02 9.97 -17.43
C LYS A 131 -18.11 10.88 -18.23
N PHE A 132 -17.84 10.54 -19.48
CA PHE A 132 -17.22 11.48 -20.41
C PHE A 132 -18.09 12.73 -20.60
N SER A 133 -17.46 13.89 -20.73
CA SER A 133 -18.13 15.15 -21.06
C SER A 133 -18.86 15.08 -22.40
N GLU A 134 -18.33 14.30 -23.33
CA GLU A 134 -18.85 14.09 -24.67
C GLU A 134 -19.30 12.63 -24.86
N LYS A 135 -20.37 12.42 -25.64
CA LYS A 135 -20.99 11.10 -25.83
C LYS A 135 -20.08 10.11 -26.57
N GLU A 136 -19.22 10.59 -27.47
CA GLU A 136 -18.34 9.71 -28.23
C GLU A 136 -17.18 9.20 -27.39
N GLY A 137 -16.69 9.99 -26.43
CA GLY A 137 -15.73 9.60 -25.39
C GLY A 137 -14.43 9.01 -25.94
N SER A 138 -13.37 9.82 -25.99
CA SER A 138 -12.06 9.40 -26.52
C SER A 138 -10.90 9.88 -25.65
N TRP A 139 -9.66 9.56 -26.05
CA TRP A 139 -8.45 10.02 -25.38
C TRP A 139 -8.45 11.55 -25.18
N GLY A 140 -8.18 12.00 -23.96
CA GLY A 140 -8.16 13.43 -23.60
C GLY A 140 -9.52 14.03 -23.27
N THR A 141 -10.63 13.28 -23.44
CA THR A 141 -11.97 13.75 -23.04
C THR A 141 -12.04 13.86 -21.52
N SER A 142 -12.54 14.99 -21.01
CA SER A 142 -12.68 15.23 -19.57
C SER A 142 -13.86 14.45 -18.97
N LEU A 143 -13.81 14.22 -17.66
CA LEU A 143 -14.90 13.57 -16.92
C LEU A 143 -15.81 14.60 -16.25
N VAL A 144 -17.11 14.35 -16.29
CA VAL A 144 -18.15 15.17 -15.64
C VAL A 144 -19.07 14.31 -14.78
N PRO A 145 -19.69 14.87 -13.73
CA PRO A 145 -20.75 14.20 -12.98
C PRO A 145 -21.90 13.75 -13.88
N ALA A 146 -22.43 12.55 -13.63
CA ALA A 146 -23.57 11.98 -14.33
C ALA A 146 -24.77 11.85 -13.40
N GLU A 147 -25.92 12.38 -13.82
CA GLU A 147 -27.22 12.07 -13.25
C GLU A 147 -27.97 11.13 -14.20
N ARG A 148 -27.73 9.81 -14.06
CA ARG A 148 -28.42 8.78 -14.86
C ARG A 148 -28.83 7.57 -14.00
N PRO A 149 -29.87 6.83 -14.40
CA PRO A 149 -30.23 5.56 -13.77
C PRO A 149 -29.10 4.51 -13.89
N SER A 150 -28.96 3.69 -12.85
CA SER A 150 -27.97 2.60 -12.79
C SER A 150 -28.08 1.64 -13.98
N GLY A 151 -26.93 1.22 -14.51
CA GLY A 151 -26.82 0.23 -15.58
C GLY A 151 -27.03 0.76 -16.99
N LEU A 152 -27.12 2.08 -17.18
CA LEU A 152 -27.17 2.74 -18.48
C LEU A 152 -25.79 3.30 -18.91
N ASN A 153 -24.71 2.63 -18.51
CA ASN A 153 -23.36 2.93 -18.97
C ASN A 153 -23.20 2.65 -20.47
N ASP A 154 -22.51 3.59 -21.11
CA ASP A 154 -22.15 3.65 -22.53
C ASP A 154 -20.74 3.15 -22.81
N VAL A 155 -19.95 2.94 -21.76
CA VAL A 155 -18.61 2.37 -21.77
C VAL A 155 -18.60 1.13 -20.88
N GLY A 156 -17.78 0.13 -21.18
CA GLY A 156 -17.58 -1.08 -20.34
C GLY A 156 -16.91 -0.83 -18.98
N MET A 157 -16.83 0.44 -18.55
CA MET A 157 -16.25 0.91 -17.30
C MET A 157 -17.20 1.90 -16.63
N VAL A 158 -17.23 1.88 -15.30
CA VAL A 158 -17.99 2.83 -14.49
C VAL A 158 -17.07 3.38 -13.41
N ALA A 159 -17.22 4.67 -13.09
CA ALA A 159 -16.48 5.28 -12.00
C ALA A 159 -17.36 6.18 -11.14
N TRP A 160 -17.01 6.25 -9.86
CA TRP A 160 -17.70 7.07 -8.88
C TRP A 160 -16.71 7.90 -8.08
N LEU A 161 -17.05 9.17 -7.87
CA LEU A 161 -16.53 9.97 -6.78
C LEU A 161 -17.38 9.67 -5.54
N MET A 162 -16.77 9.06 -4.52
CA MET A 162 -17.45 8.70 -3.28
C MET A 162 -16.97 9.61 -2.15
N GLU A 163 -17.88 10.40 -1.60
CA GLU A 163 -17.67 11.18 -0.39
C GLU A 163 -18.22 10.38 0.80
N MET A 164 -17.34 9.94 1.71
CA MET A 164 -17.67 8.98 2.76
C MET A 164 -17.34 9.56 4.12
N CYS A 165 -18.28 9.52 5.06
CA CYS A 165 -18.00 9.80 6.46
C CYS A 165 -17.44 8.52 7.09
N THR A 166 -16.11 8.42 7.21
CA THR A 166 -15.47 7.31 7.94
C THR A 166 -15.20 7.72 9.39
N PRO A 167 -15.03 6.79 10.32
CA PRO A 167 -14.77 7.15 11.72
C PRO A 167 -13.49 7.96 11.94
N GLU A 168 -12.49 7.79 11.08
CA GLU A 168 -11.24 8.56 11.10
C GLU A 168 -11.40 9.96 10.50
N PHE A 169 -12.36 10.12 9.59
CA PHE A 169 -12.71 11.40 8.98
C PHE A 169 -14.22 11.65 9.10
N PRO A 170 -14.74 11.97 10.31
CA PRO A 170 -16.19 12.14 10.53
C PRO A 170 -16.83 13.25 9.69
N SER A 171 -16.01 14.22 9.23
CA SER A 171 -16.43 15.31 8.33
C SER A 171 -16.53 14.91 6.85
N GLY A 172 -16.04 13.71 6.51
CA GLY A 172 -15.96 13.17 5.17
C GLY A 172 -14.53 13.03 4.65
N ARG A 173 -14.27 11.97 3.89
CA ARG A 173 -13.13 11.82 2.98
C ARG A 173 -13.63 11.49 1.58
N THR A 174 -12.85 11.77 0.56
CA THR A 174 -13.22 11.48 -0.83
C THR A 174 -12.29 10.42 -1.42
N ILE A 175 -12.86 9.46 -2.15
CA ILE A 175 -12.12 8.48 -2.95
C ILE A 175 -12.70 8.40 -4.37
N LEU A 176 -11.89 7.90 -5.30
CA LEU A 176 -12.34 7.48 -6.62
C LEU A 176 -12.40 5.96 -6.67
N VAL A 177 -13.52 5.44 -7.16
CA VAL A 177 -13.70 4.00 -7.41
C VAL A 177 -13.96 3.80 -8.88
N VAL A 178 -13.23 2.89 -9.53
CA VAL A 178 -13.40 2.52 -10.94
C VAL A 178 -13.62 1.02 -11.03
N SER A 179 -14.57 0.59 -11.87
CA SER A 179 -14.95 -0.82 -12.03
C SER A 179 -15.17 -1.17 -13.48
N ASN A 180 -14.77 -2.37 -13.87
CA ASN A 180 -15.27 -2.98 -15.10
C ASN A 180 -16.77 -3.29 -14.97
N ASP A 181 -17.51 -3.22 -16.07
CA ASP A 181 -18.83 -3.85 -16.19
C ASP A 181 -18.70 -5.17 -16.95
N VAL A 182 -18.66 -6.29 -16.22
CA VAL A 182 -18.54 -7.64 -16.81
C VAL A 182 -19.72 -7.98 -17.73
N THR A 183 -20.86 -7.29 -17.61
CA THR A 183 -22.03 -7.49 -18.46
C THR A 183 -21.90 -6.80 -19.82
N PHE A 184 -20.94 -5.87 -19.96
CA PHE A 184 -20.64 -5.15 -21.18
C PHE A 184 -19.41 -5.77 -21.86
N LYS A 185 -19.62 -6.51 -22.96
CA LYS A 185 -18.54 -7.18 -23.72
C LYS A 185 -17.53 -7.93 -22.82
N ALA A 186 -18.04 -8.68 -21.84
CA ALA A 186 -17.26 -9.44 -20.84
C ALA A 186 -16.29 -8.61 -19.97
N GLY A 187 -16.50 -7.30 -19.86
CA GLY A 187 -15.59 -6.38 -19.17
C GLY A 187 -14.25 -6.21 -19.89
N SER A 188 -14.19 -6.47 -21.20
CA SER A 188 -12.97 -6.32 -22.00
C SER A 188 -12.57 -4.86 -22.19
N PHE A 189 -11.25 -4.61 -22.14
CA PHE A 189 -10.64 -3.31 -22.40
C PHE A 189 -10.58 -3.04 -23.91
N GLY A 190 -11.45 -2.15 -24.40
CA GLY A 190 -11.33 -1.52 -25.70
C GLY A 190 -10.86 -0.07 -25.59
N PRO A 191 -10.72 0.67 -26.70
CA PRO A 191 -10.06 1.98 -26.66
C PRO A 191 -10.82 3.02 -25.82
N LYS A 192 -12.16 2.92 -25.79
CA LYS A 192 -13.01 3.78 -24.94
C LYS A 192 -12.88 3.43 -23.46
N GLU A 193 -12.82 2.15 -23.12
CA GLU A 193 -12.59 1.69 -21.74
C GLU A 193 -11.21 2.11 -21.25
N ASP A 194 -10.19 2.00 -22.09
CA ASP A 194 -8.82 2.43 -21.80
C ASP A 194 -8.75 3.95 -21.58
N ALA A 195 -9.33 4.74 -22.49
CA ALA A 195 -9.40 6.20 -22.35
C ALA A 195 -10.13 6.62 -21.06
N PHE A 196 -11.21 5.92 -20.70
CA PHE A 196 -11.98 6.21 -19.50
C PHE A 196 -11.19 5.88 -18.23
N PHE A 197 -10.57 4.69 -18.17
CA PHE A 197 -9.72 4.29 -17.05
C PHE A 197 -8.54 5.26 -16.87
N ARG A 198 -7.93 5.70 -17.99
CA ARG A 198 -6.88 6.73 -17.96
C ARG A 198 -7.39 8.04 -17.38
N ALA A 199 -8.52 8.55 -17.85
CA ALA A 199 -9.09 9.81 -17.38
C ALA A 199 -9.41 9.77 -15.88
N VAL A 200 -9.94 8.66 -15.37
CA VAL A 200 -10.20 8.48 -13.92
C VAL A 200 -8.89 8.45 -13.14
N THR A 201 -7.87 7.76 -13.67
CA THR A 201 -6.54 7.69 -13.04
C THR A 201 -5.88 9.06 -12.98
N ASP A 202 -5.91 9.81 -14.08
CA ASP A 202 -5.37 11.17 -14.17
C ASP A 202 -6.10 12.12 -13.21
N LEU A 203 -7.42 11.99 -13.07
CA LEU A 203 -8.22 12.75 -12.11
C LEU A 203 -7.83 12.44 -10.66
N ALA A 204 -7.59 11.16 -10.33
CA ALA A 204 -7.14 10.74 -9.00
C ALA A 204 -5.76 11.31 -8.67
N CYS A 205 -4.82 11.24 -9.61
CA CYS A 205 -3.50 11.86 -9.48
C CYS A 205 -3.59 13.38 -9.28
N ALA A 206 -4.39 14.07 -10.11
CA ALA A 206 -4.54 15.52 -10.03
C ALA A 206 -5.14 15.98 -8.70
N LYS A 207 -6.11 15.21 -8.16
CA LYS A 207 -6.73 15.47 -6.85
C LYS A 207 -5.93 14.89 -5.67
N LYS A 208 -4.93 14.04 -5.94
CA LYS A 208 -4.14 13.29 -4.94
C LYS A 208 -4.98 12.42 -3.99
N ILE A 209 -6.17 12.00 -4.42
CA ILE A 209 -7.10 11.20 -3.60
C ILE A 209 -7.00 9.70 -3.94
N PRO A 210 -7.27 8.80 -2.96
CA PRO A 210 -7.21 7.36 -3.18
C PRO A 210 -8.03 6.87 -4.39
N LEU A 211 -7.44 5.97 -5.17
CA LEU A 211 -8.03 5.31 -6.33
C LEU A 211 -8.18 3.81 -6.07
N ILE A 212 -9.42 3.33 -6.09
CA ILE A 212 -9.78 1.93 -5.91
C ILE A 212 -10.24 1.34 -7.24
N TYR A 213 -9.57 0.29 -7.70
CA TYR A 213 -9.95 -0.44 -8.91
C TYR A 213 -10.63 -1.77 -8.57
N LEU A 214 -11.90 -1.92 -8.91
CA LEU A 214 -12.67 -3.16 -8.78
C LEU A 214 -12.52 -3.96 -10.09
N ALA A 215 -11.66 -4.97 -10.05
CA ALA A 215 -11.24 -5.72 -11.23
C ALA A 215 -12.11 -6.96 -11.48
N ALA A 216 -12.75 -6.99 -12.66
CA ALA A 216 -13.47 -8.14 -13.21
C ALA A 216 -13.55 -8.02 -14.74
N ASN A 217 -12.59 -8.60 -15.45
CA ASN A 217 -12.38 -8.37 -16.88
C ASN A 217 -11.90 -9.63 -17.63
N SER A 218 -11.88 -9.54 -18.95
CA SER A 218 -11.34 -10.57 -19.84
C SER A 218 -10.09 -10.13 -20.60
N GLY A 219 -9.36 -9.13 -20.10
CA GLY A 219 -8.21 -8.53 -20.77
C GLY A 219 -8.60 -7.58 -21.91
N ALA A 220 -7.69 -7.41 -22.87
CA ALA A 220 -7.94 -6.60 -24.06
C ALA A 220 -9.08 -7.20 -24.90
N ARG A 221 -9.86 -6.33 -25.56
CA ARG A 221 -10.93 -6.73 -26.46
C ARG A 221 -10.35 -7.49 -27.66
N LEU A 222 -11.08 -8.53 -28.06
CA LEU A 222 -10.79 -9.31 -29.26
C LEU A 222 -11.95 -9.10 -30.23
N GLY A 223 -11.64 -8.83 -31.48
CA GLY A 223 -12.63 -8.66 -32.54
C GLY A 223 -12.08 -9.09 -33.90
N VAL A 224 -12.98 -9.27 -34.84
CA VAL A 224 -12.67 -9.48 -36.26
C VAL A 224 -13.60 -8.59 -37.08
N ALA A 225 -13.17 -8.19 -38.28
CA ALA A 225 -14.00 -7.40 -39.19
C ALA A 225 -15.15 -8.26 -39.75
N GLU A 226 -16.30 -8.24 -39.09
CA GLU A 226 -17.46 -9.08 -39.46
C GLU A 226 -17.98 -8.73 -40.87
N GLU A 227 -17.87 -7.47 -41.29
CA GLU A 227 -18.23 -7.04 -42.64
C GLU A 227 -17.36 -7.71 -43.71
N VAL A 228 -16.05 -7.87 -43.45
CA VAL A 228 -15.13 -8.58 -44.36
C VAL A 228 -15.40 -10.08 -44.31
N LYS A 229 -15.53 -10.63 -43.09
CA LYS A 229 -15.82 -12.05 -42.84
C LYS A 229 -17.10 -12.52 -43.54
N SER A 230 -18.08 -11.64 -43.68
CA SER A 230 -19.37 -11.96 -44.31
C SER A 230 -19.32 -12.08 -45.84
N CYS A 231 -18.29 -11.54 -46.51
CA CYS A 231 -18.28 -11.43 -47.98
C CYS A 231 -16.96 -11.79 -48.67
N PHE A 232 -15.88 -12.10 -47.95
CA PHE A 232 -14.65 -12.55 -48.59
C PHE A 232 -14.86 -13.83 -49.41
N ARG A 233 -14.10 -13.93 -50.50
CA ARG A 233 -14.02 -15.12 -51.36
C ARG A 233 -12.61 -15.68 -51.37
N VAL A 234 -12.48 -16.94 -51.78
CA VAL A 234 -11.21 -17.66 -51.78
C VAL A 234 -10.78 -17.90 -53.22
N GLY A 235 -9.56 -17.52 -53.56
CA GLY A 235 -8.91 -17.91 -54.81
C GLY A 235 -8.30 -19.29 -54.62
N TRP A 236 -9.03 -20.35 -55.00
CA TRP A 236 -8.56 -21.73 -54.87
C TRP A 236 -7.41 -22.03 -55.84
N SER A 237 -6.51 -22.92 -55.43
CA SER A 237 -5.47 -23.43 -56.34
C SER A 237 -6.08 -24.23 -57.48
N GLU A 238 -7.17 -24.96 -57.18
CA GLU A 238 -7.99 -25.67 -58.15
C GLU A 238 -9.47 -25.54 -57.75
N GLU A 239 -10.28 -24.86 -58.57
CA GLU A 239 -11.71 -24.60 -58.28
C GLU A 239 -12.53 -25.88 -58.12
N SER A 240 -12.15 -26.97 -58.82
CA SER A 240 -12.79 -28.28 -58.71
C SER A 240 -12.41 -29.06 -57.45
N ASN A 241 -11.29 -28.75 -56.81
CA ASN A 241 -10.81 -29.48 -55.62
C ASN A 241 -10.18 -28.56 -54.56
N PRO A 242 -11.01 -27.99 -53.66
CA PRO A 242 -10.55 -27.08 -52.60
C PRO A 242 -9.52 -27.68 -51.62
N GLU A 243 -9.43 -29.02 -51.52
CA GLU A 243 -8.46 -29.71 -50.66
C GLU A 243 -7.00 -29.51 -51.12
N HIS A 244 -6.80 -29.15 -52.40
CA HIS A 244 -5.47 -28.78 -52.93
C HIS A 244 -5.00 -27.39 -52.48
N GLY A 245 -5.79 -26.70 -51.65
CA GLY A 245 -5.42 -25.45 -51.01
C GLY A 245 -5.88 -24.20 -51.77
N PHE A 246 -5.50 -23.05 -51.24
CA PHE A 246 -5.86 -21.74 -51.77
C PHE A 246 -4.63 -20.85 -51.94
N GLN A 247 -4.73 -19.86 -52.82
CA GLN A 247 -3.66 -18.91 -53.10
C GLN A 247 -3.85 -17.60 -52.34
N TYR A 248 -5.09 -17.09 -52.28
CA TYR A 248 -5.39 -15.79 -51.69
C TYR A 248 -6.87 -15.67 -51.29
N VAL A 249 -7.17 -14.62 -50.54
CA VAL A 249 -8.54 -14.19 -50.21
C VAL A 249 -8.82 -12.88 -50.94
N TYR A 250 -10.00 -12.74 -51.53
CA TYR A 250 -10.35 -11.58 -52.35
C TYR A 250 -11.79 -11.11 -52.16
N LEU A 251 -12.10 -9.92 -52.67
CA LEU A 251 -13.44 -9.36 -52.78
C LEU A 251 -13.83 -9.21 -54.26
N THR A 252 -15.14 -9.33 -54.53
CA THR A 252 -15.70 -8.94 -55.82
C THR A 252 -15.58 -7.42 -56.02
N PRO A 253 -15.60 -6.90 -57.25
CA PRO A 253 -15.63 -5.45 -57.48
C PRO A 253 -16.80 -4.76 -56.74
N GLU A 254 -17.96 -5.41 -56.66
CA GLU A 254 -19.14 -4.90 -55.94
C GLU A 254 -18.93 -4.87 -54.43
N ASP A 255 -18.37 -5.94 -53.85
CA ASP A 255 -18.09 -6.00 -52.41
C ASP A 255 -16.96 -5.02 -52.04
N TYR A 256 -15.92 -4.90 -52.86
CA TYR A 256 -14.85 -3.93 -52.65
C TYR A 256 -15.37 -2.49 -52.73
N ALA A 257 -16.27 -2.18 -53.68
CA ALA A 257 -16.91 -0.87 -53.72
C ALA A 257 -17.72 -0.56 -52.44
N ARG A 258 -18.27 -1.59 -51.78
CA ARG A 258 -19.06 -1.43 -50.54
C ARG A 258 -18.21 -1.30 -49.28
N ILE A 259 -17.12 -2.08 -49.16
CA ILE A 259 -16.32 -2.19 -47.93
C ILE A 259 -14.83 -1.87 -48.12
N GLY A 260 -14.46 -1.21 -49.22
CA GLY A 260 -13.07 -0.91 -49.57
C GLY A 260 -12.32 -0.08 -48.53
N SER A 261 -13.00 0.67 -47.66
CA SER A 261 -12.37 1.37 -46.53
C SER A 261 -11.92 0.43 -45.40
N SER A 262 -12.49 -0.77 -45.30
CA SER A 262 -12.17 -1.77 -44.28
C SER A 262 -10.98 -2.65 -44.66
N VAL A 263 -10.45 -2.55 -45.87
CA VAL A 263 -9.37 -3.41 -46.37
C VAL A 263 -8.37 -2.62 -47.21
N MET A 264 -7.10 -3.01 -47.19
CA MET A 264 -6.14 -2.66 -48.23
C MET A 264 -6.08 -3.85 -49.19
N ALA A 265 -6.38 -3.60 -50.46
CA ALA A 265 -6.46 -4.64 -51.47
C ALA A 265 -5.93 -4.12 -52.80
N HIS A 266 -5.40 -5.02 -53.63
CA HIS A 266 -4.95 -4.71 -54.99
C HIS A 266 -5.78 -5.46 -56.03
N GLU A 267 -5.90 -4.86 -57.21
CA GLU A 267 -6.66 -5.43 -58.33
C GLU A 267 -5.85 -6.53 -59.04
N LEU A 268 -6.46 -7.70 -59.22
CA LEU A 268 -5.95 -8.83 -59.99
C LEU A 268 -6.93 -9.18 -61.10
N LYS A 269 -6.46 -9.18 -62.35
CA LYS A 269 -7.25 -9.61 -63.51
C LYS A 269 -6.82 -11.01 -63.92
N LEU A 270 -7.76 -11.94 -63.94
CA LEU A 270 -7.52 -13.31 -64.38
C LEU A 270 -7.59 -13.44 -65.90
N GLU A 271 -6.96 -14.48 -66.45
CA GLU A 271 -7.03 -14.83 -67.88
C GLU A 271 -8.48 -15.08 -68.35
N SER A 272 -9.39 -15.44 -67.43
CA SER A 272 -10.82 -15.58 -67.66
C SER A 272 -11.58 -14.26 -67.87
N GLY A 273 -10.93 -13.11 -67.64
CA GLY A 273 -11.53 -11.78 -67.66
C GLY A 273 -12.17 -11.34 -66.33
N GLU A 274 -12.18 -12.21 -65.32
CA GLU A 274 -12.66 -11.87 -63.97
C GLU A 274 -11.71 -10.91 -63.26
N THR A 275 -12.24 -9.86 -62.64
CA THR A 275 -11.48 -8.92 -61.81
C THR A 275 -11.71 -9.24 -60.33
N ARG A 276 -10.61 -9.45 -59.59
CA ARG A 276 -10.60 -9.81 -58.17
C ARG A 276 -9.83 -8.75 -57.39
N TRP A 277 -10.37 -8.29 -56.27
CA TRP A 277 -9.66 -7.40 -55.34
C TRP A 277 -9.02 -8.23 -54.23
N VAL A 278 -7.76 -8.60 -54.41
CA VAL A 278 -7.02 -9.45 -53.47
C VAL A 278 -6.74 -8.67 -52.20
N ILE A 279 -7.16 -9.20 -51.05
CA ILE A 279 -7.02 -8.54 -49.75
C ILE A 279 -5.59 -8.74 -49.24
N ASP A 280 -4.84 -7.64 -49.13
CA ASP A 280 -3.51 -7.64 -48.52
C ASP A 280 -3.57 -7.43 -47.01
N THR A 281 -4.51 -6.59 -46.55
CA THR A 281 -4.63 -6.23 -45.14
C THR A 281 -6.08 -5.92 -44.79
N ILE A 282 -6.52 -6.37 -43.61
CA ILE A 282 -7.82 -6.03 -43.06
C ILE A 282 -7.62 -4.95 -42.00
N VAL A 283 -8.27 -3.80 -42.19
CA VAL A 283 -8.30 -2.68 -41.23
C VAL A 283 -9.55 -2.80 -40.35
N GLY A 284 -10.70 -3.08 -40.96
CA GLY A 284 -12.00 -3.12 -40.30
C GLY A 284 -12.67 -1.75 -40.19
N LYS A 285 -14.01 -1.75 -40.14
CA LYS A 285 -14.82 -0.54 -40.01
C LYS A 285 -14.89 0.00 -38.59
N GLU A 286 -14.84 -0.88 -37.60
CA GLU A 286 -14.96 -0.55 -36.18
C GLU A 286 -13.61 -0.70 -35.47
N ASP A 287 -13.36 0.16 -34.48
CA ASP A 287 -12.24 0.02 -33.56
C ASP A 287 -12.42 -1.13 -32.56
N GLY A 288 -11.31 -1.58 -32.02
CA GLY A 288 -11.25 -2.51 -30.90
C GLY A 288 -11.19 -3.97 -31.32
N LEU A 289 -10.67 -4.22 -32.52
CA LEU A 289 -10.38 -5.52 -33.10
C LEU A 289 -9.01 -6.05 -32.67
N GLY A 290 -7.99 -5.18 -32.60
CA GLY A 290 -6.60 -5.61 -32.45
C GLY A 290 -5.68 -4.62 -31.74
N VAL A 291 -4.69 -4.08 -32.48
CA VAL A 291 -3.52 -3.37 -31.95
C VAL A 291 -3.86 -2.05 -31.25
N GLU A 292 -4.97 -1.42 -31.62
CA GLU A 292 -5.53 -0.24 -30.97
C GLU A 292 -5.87 -0.50 -29.49
N ASN A 293 -6.35 -1.71 -29.15
CA ASN A 293 -6.57 -2.12 -27.76
C ASN A 293 -5.25 -2.30 -27.01
N LEU A 294 -4.20 -2.79 -27.69
CA LEU A 294 -2.89 -2.99 -27.07
C LEU A 294 -2.21 -1.65 -26.77
N SER A 295 -2.33 -0.69 -27.70
CA SER A 295 -1.85 0.67 -27.51
C SER A 295 -2.55 1.34 -26.31
N GLY A 296 -3.88 1.22 -26.23
CA GLY A 296 -4.65 1.73 -25.09
C GLY A 296 -4.31 1.05 -23.77
N SER A 297 -4.16 -0.28 -23.78
CA SER A 297 -3.69 -1.08 -22.65
C SER A 297 -2.32 -0.61 -22.14
N GLY A 298 -1.39 -0.30 -23.04
CA GLY A 298 -0.09 0.28 -22.70
C GLY A 298 -0.20 1.66 -22.03
N ALA A 299 -1.09 2.52 -22.53
CA ALA A 299 -1.33 3.84 -21.98
C ALA A 299 -1.90 3.80 -20.54
N ILE A 300 -2.82 2.88 -20.25
CA ILE A 300 -3.36 2.71 -18.90
C ILE A 300 -2.38 2.02 -17.95
N ALA A 301 -1.55 1.09 -18.45
CA ALA A 301 -0.47 0.50 -17.65
C ALA A 301 0.51 1.58 -17.16
N GLY A 302 0.94 2.46 -18.07
CA GLY A 302 1.78 3.61 -17.72
C GLY A 302 1.08 4.58 -16.75
N ALA A 303 -0.22 4.82 -16.95
CA ALA A 303 -1.01 5.69 -16.06
C ALA A 303 -1.05 5.16 -14.63
N TYR A 304 -1.39 3.87 -14.47
CA TYR A 304 -1.62 3.27 -13.18
C TYR A 304 -0.30 3.04 -12.43
N SER A 305 0.78 2.72 -13.16
CA SER A 305 2.14 2.71 -12.62
C SER A 305 2.57 4.07 -12.05
N ARG A 306 2.24 5.16 -12.76
CA ARG A 306 2.46 6.52 -12.27
C ARG A 306 1.58 6.83 -11.06
N ALA A 307 0.31 6.41 -11.09
CA ALA A 307 -0.64 6.63 -10.00
C ALA A 307 -0.18 6.04 -8.68
N TYR A 308 0.47 4.87 -8.65
CA TYR A 308 1.07 4.31 -7.42
C TYR A 308 2.07 5.26 -6.74
N LYS A 309 2.74 6.14 -7.51
CA LYS A 309 3.70 7.11 -6.98
C LYS A 309 3.06 8.43 -6.55
N GLU A 310 1.94 8.81 -7.18
CA GLU A 310 1.30 10.13 -7.07
C GLU A 310 0.02 10.12 -6.23
N THR A 311 -0.56 8.95 -5.98
CA THR A 311 -1.73 8.74 -5.14
C THR A 311 -1.70 7.36 -4.46
N PHE A 312 -2.67 7.10 -3.59
CA PHE A 312 -2.91 5.76 -3.07
C PHE A 312 -3.69 4.94 -4.10
N THR A 313 -3.14 3.81 -4.54
CA THR A 313 -3.81 2.84 -5.41
C THR A 313 -4.09 1.55 -4.67
N LEU A 314 -5.27 0.97 -4.89
CA LEU A 314 -5.61 -0.38 -4.42
C LEU A 314 -6.48 -1.09 -5.44
N THR A 315 -6.11 -2.33 -5.77
CA THR A 315 -6.90 -3.18 -6.67
C THR A 315 -7.62 -4.27 -5.88
N TYR A 316 -8.93 -4.40 -6.10
CA TYR A 316 -9.74 -5.48 -5.56
C TYR A 316 -10.19 -6.42 -6.67
N VAL A 317 -9.74 -7.67 -6.63
CA VAL A 317 -10.09 -8.70 -7.60
C VAL A 317 -11.40 -9.36 -7.18
N THR A 318 -12.51 -8.75 -7.61
CA THR A 318 -13.88 -9.24 -7.37
C THR A 318 -14.32 -10.32 -8.36
N GLY A 319 -13.73 -10.35 -9.55
CA GLY A 319 -13.98 -11.36 -10.57
C GLY A 319 -12.69 -11.79 -11.26
N ARG A 320 -12.81 -12.76 -12.19
CA ARG A 320 -11.69 -13.17 -13.06
C ARG A 320 -11.04 -11.93 -13.68
N THR A 321 -9.72 -11.86 -13.57
CA THR A 321 -8.91 -10.72 -14.04
C THR A 321 -7.79 -11.24 -14.95
N VAL A 322 -7.77 -10.78 -16.20
CA VAL A 322 -6.98 -11.40 -17.28
C VAL A 322 -6.10 -10.39 -18.01
N GLY A 323 -4.90 -10.79 -18.42
CA GLY A 323 -4.04 -10.02 -19.32
C GLY A 323 -3.68 -8.64 -18.76
N ILE A 324 -4.07 -7.57 -19.45
CA ILE A 324 -3.83 -6.19 -18.96
C ILE A 324 -4.44 -5.95 -17.58
N GLY A 325 -5.61 -6.51 -17.27
CA GLY A 325 -6.21 -6.40 -15.95
C GLY A 325 -5.34 -7.00 -14.85
N ALA A 326 -4.64 -8.11 -15.13
CA ALA A 326 -3.70 -8.74 -14.20
C ALA A 326 -2.45 -7.88 -13.99
N TYR A 327 -1.94 -7.25 -15.06
CA TYR A 327 -0.87 -6.27 -14.93
C TYR A 327 -1.29 -5.05 -14.12
N LEU A 328 -2.49 -4.50 -14.33
CA LEU A 328 -3.00 -3.40 -13.51
C LEU A 328 -3.08 -3.78 -12.03
N ALA A 329 -3.52 -5.00 -11.70
CA ALA A 329 -3.49 -5.49 -10.33
C ALA A 329 -2.08 -5.44 -9.72
N ARG A 330 -1.04 -5.82 -10.48
CA ARG A 330 0.35 -5.72 -10.02
C ARG A 330 0.89 -4.30 -10.02
N LEU A 331 0.56 -3.47 -11.01
CA LEU A 331 1.06 -2.09 -11.15
C LEU A 331 0.46 -1.14 -10.11
N GLY A 332 -0.77 -1.41 -9.67
CA GLY A 332 -1.38 -0.75 -8.50
C GLY A 332 -0.76 -1.20 -7.17
N MET A 333 0.10 -2.23 -7.21
CA MET A 333 0.85 -2.84 -6.11
C MET A 333 -0.01 -3.49 -5.03
N ARG A 334 -0.87 -2.71 -4.35
CA ARG A 334 -1.73 -3.16 -3.26
C ARG A 334 -2.91 -3.94 -3.83
N CYS A 335 -2.99 -5.23 -3.53
CA CYS A 335 -4.01 -6.11 -4.11
C CYS A 335 -4.74 -6.93 -3.05
N ILE A 336 -6.07 -6.91 -3.12
CA ILE A 336 -6.96 -7.79 -2.35
C ILE A 336 -7.61 -8.77 -3.33
N GLN A 337 -7.57 -10.06 -3.03
CA GLN A 337 -8.09 -11.10 -3.92
C GLN A 337 -9.17 -11.93 -3.24
N ARG A 338 -10.27 -12.20 -3.96
CA ARG A 338 -11.23 -13.21 -3.51
C ARG A 338 -10.69 -14.63 -3.61
N LEU A 339 -11.08 -15.47 -2.66
CA LEU A 339 -10.64 -16.87 -2.60
C LEU A 339 -11.02 -17.68 -3.84
N ASP A 340 -12.09 -17.30 -4.53
CA ASP A 340 -12.67 -18.01 -5.68
C ASP A 340 -12.38 -17.32 -7.04
N GLN A 341 -11.51 -16.30 -7.09
CA GLN A 341 -11.24 -15.54 -8.31
C GLN A 341 -9.76 -15.59 -8.72
N PRO A 342 -9.45 -15.82 -10.01
CA PRO A 342 -8.07 -15.90 -10.47
C PRO A 342 -7.55 -14.58 -11.08
N ILE A 343 -6.25 -14.32 -10.89
CA ILE A 343 -5.45 -13.32 -11.61
C ILE A 343 -4.57 -14.08 -12.61
N ILE A 344 -4.83 -13.98 -13.91
CA ILE A 344 -4.12 -14.78 -14.93
C ILE A 344 -3.63 -13.92 -16.09
N LEU A 345 -2.51 -14.32 -16.70
CA LEU A 345 -2.05 -13.74 -17.96
C LEU A 345 -2.72 -14.43 -19.16
N THR A 346 -2.69 -15.76 -19.16
CA THR A 346 -3.18 -16.60 -20.25
C THR A 346 -4.17 -17.62 -19.73
N GLY A 347 -5.23 -17.89 -20.50
CA GLY A 347 -6.20 -18.93 -20.15
C GLY A 347 -5.59 -20.33 -20.16
N PHE A 348 -6.00 -21.19 -19.22
CA PHE A 348 -5.42 -22.53 -19.06
C PHE A 348 -5.60 -23.39 -20.33
N SER A 349 -6.72 -23.25 -21.03
CA SER A 349 -6.99 -23.97 -22.27
C SER A 349 -6.06 -23.56 -23.41
N ALA A 350 -5.63 -22.30 -23.46
CA ALA A 350 -4.65 -21.83 -24.44
C ALA A 350 -3.25 -22.39 -24.12
N LEU A 351 -2.89 -22.49 -22.84
CA LEU A 351 -1.63 -23.13 -22.41
C LEU A 351 -1.60 -24.61 -22.77
N ASN A 352 -2.69 -25.35 -22.52
CA ASN A 352 -2.78 -26.77 -22.90
C ASN A 352 -2.64 -26.97 -24.42
N LYS A 353 -3.26 -26.09 -25.23
CA LYS A 353 -3.09 -26.12 -26.69
C LYS A 353 -1.64 -25.87 -27.11
N LEU A 354 -0.97 -24.91 -26.47
CA LEU A 354 0.44 -24.62 -26.73
C LEU A 354 1.35 -25.80 -26.37
N LEU A 355 1.06 -26.48 -25.26
CA LEU A 355 1.82 -27.64 -24.78
C LEU A 355 1.46 -28.94 -25.53
N GLY A 356 0.39 -28.94 -26.35
CA GLY A 356 -0.10 -30.13 -27.05
C GLY A 356 -0.73 -31.19 -26.15
N ARG A 357 -0.98 -30.90 -24.86
CA ARG A 357 -1.54 -31.82 -23.87
C ARG A 357 -2.29 -31.09 -22.76
N GLU A 358 -3.21 -31.78 -22.12
CA GLU A 358 -3.99 -31.24 -21.00
C GLU A 358 -3.18 -31.24 -19.70
N VAL A 359 -2.46 -30.15 -19.44
CA VAL A 359 -1.64 -29.97 -18.23
C VAL A 359 -2.43 -29.34 -17.09
N TYR A 360 -3.16 -28.27 -17.41
CA TYR A 360 -3.92 -27.49 -16.43
C TYR A 360 -5.42 -27.72 -16.59
N SER A 361 -6.17 -27.72 -15.49
CA SER A 361 -7.62 -28.00 -15.51
C SER A 361 -8.49 -26.80 -15.10
N SER A 362 -7.89 -25.75 -14.53
CA SER A 362 -8.61 -24.58 -14.03
C SER A 362 -7.75 -23.33 -14.05
N HIS A 363 -8.38 -22.17 -14.24
CA HIS A 363 -7.72 -20.87 -14.05
C HIS A 363 -7.23 -20.66 -12.60
N MET A 364 -7.91 -21.25 -11.61
CA MET A 364 -7.50 -21.15 -10.20
C MET A 364 -6.17 -21.85 -9.91
N GLN A 365 -5.81 -22.85 -10.71
CA GLN A 365 -4.52 -23.55 -10.60
C GLN A 365 -3.33 -22.63 -10.93
N LEU A 366 -3.56 -21.62 -11.77
CA LEU A 366 -2.53 -20.70 -12.26
C LEU A 366 -2.58 -19.34 -11.55
N GLY A 367 -3.78 -18.84 -11.28
CA GLY A 367 -4.00 -17.48 -10.80
C GLY A 367 -4.73 -17.34 -9.48
N GLY A 368 -5.07 -18.45 -8.83
CA GLY A 368 -5.77 -18.42 -7.55
C GLY A 368 -4.88 -17.95 -6.39
N PRO A 369 -5.45 -17.74 -5.19
CA PRO A 369 -4.71 -17.30 -4.01
C PRO A 369 -3.57 -18.23 -3.61
N LYS A 370 -3.68 -19.53 -3.89
CA LYS A 370 -2.59 -20.51 -3.65
C LYS A 370 -1.31 -20.19 -4.42
N ILE A 371 -1.40 -19.37 -5.47
CA ILE A 371 -0.27 -18.86 -6.24
C ILE A 371 -0.01 -17.40 -5.88
N MET A 372 -1.04 -16.54 -5.95
CA MET A 372 -0.84 -15.08 -5.87
C MET A 372 -0.65 -14.55 -4.45
N ALA A 373 -1.22 -15.21 -3.43
CA ALA A 373 -0.98 -14.84 -2.03
C ALA A 373 0.32 -15.46 -1.49
N THR A 374 0.81 -16.52 -2.14
CA THR A 374 2.04 -17.24 -1.74
C THR A 374 3.30 -16.73 -2.46
N ASN A 375 3.15 -15.90 -3.50
CA ASN A 375 4.26 -15.28 -4.24
C ASN A 375 4.38 -13.76 -4.04
N GLY A 376 3.51 -13.15 -3.23
CA GLY A 376 3.58 -11.73 -2.89
C GLY A 376 2.89 -10.76 -3.86
N VAL A 377 2.12 -11.24 -4.83
CA VAL A 377 1.28 -10.37 -5.68
C VAL A 377 0.06 -9.85 -4.91
N VAL A 378 -0.50 -10.67 -4.02
CA VAL A 378 -1.72 -10.36 -3.25
C VAL A 378 -1.40 -10.14 -1.79
N HIS A 379 -1.81 -8.99 -1.26
CA HIS A 379 -1.62 -8.60 0.13
C HIS A 379 -2.62 -9.25 1.07
N LEU A 380 -3.88 -9.37 0.66
CA LEU A 380 -4.97 -9.94 1.47
C LEU A 380 -5.88 -10.82 0.63
N THR A 381 -6.38 -11.89 1.24
CA THR A 381 -7.41 -12.75 0.66
C THR A 381 -8.71 -12.60 1.43
N VAL A 382 -9.84 -12.62 0.71
CA VAL A 382 -11.17 -12.47 1.29
C VAL A 382 -12.14 -13.50 0.71
N SER A 383 -13.16 -13.87 1.46
CA SER A 383 -14.14 -14.88 1.04
C SER A 383 -15.19 -14.32 0.07
N ASP A 384 -15.56 -13.05 0.18
CA ASP A 384 -16.61 -12.42 -0.63
C ASP A 384 -16.43 -10.90 -0.87
N ASP A 385 -17.35 -10.32 -1.64
CA ASP A 385 -17.34 -8.91 -2.05
C ASP A 385 -17.60 -7.92 -0.90
N LEU A 386 -18.40 -8.28 0.10
CA LEU A 386 -18.65 -7.42 1.27
C LEU A 386 -17.42 -7.41 2.18
N GLU A 387 -16.81 -8.57 2.44
CA GLU A 387 -15.54 -8.66 3.17
C GLU A 387 -14.40 -7.94 2.43
N GLY A 388 -14.38 -8.01 1.10
CA GLY A 388 -13.47 -7.24 0.25
C GLY A 388 -13.60 -5.75 0.49
N VAL A 389 -14.82 -5.21 0.43
CA VAL A 389 -15.08 -3.79 0.70
C VAL A 389 -14.73 -3.41 2.14
N SER A 390 -15.05 -4.26 3.13
CA SER A 390 -14.64 -4.05 4.53
C SER A 390 -13.13 -3.98 4.69
N SER A 391 -12.39 -4.83 3.96
CA SER A 391 -10.93 -4.81 3.96
C SER A 391 -10.36 -3.56 3.29
N ILE A 392 -11.00 -3.06 2.22
CA ILE A 392 -10.65 -1.77 1.59
C ILE A 392 -10.82 -0.62 2.59
N LEU A 393 -11.97 -0.55 3.27
CA LEU A 393 -12.23 0.50 4.26
C LEU A 393 -11.29 0.40 5.46
N LYS A 394 -11.00 -0.81 5.95
CA LYS A 394 -10.01 -1.04 7.00
C LYS A 394 -8.63 -0.57 6.58
N TRP A 395 -8.21 -0.83 5.35
CA TRP A 395 -6.92 -0.33 4.84
C TRP A 395 -6.91 1.20 4.74
N LEU A 396 -7.98 1.80 4.19
CA LEU A 396 -8.13 3.26 4.12
C LEU A 396 -8.12 3.91 5.51
N SER A 397 -8.50 3.20 6.59
CA SER A 397 -8.43 3.71 7.97
C SER A 397 -7.01 4.05 8.46
N TYR A 398 -5.98 3.57 7.77
CA TYR A 398 -4.58 3.93 8.04
C TYR A 398 -4.07 5.04 7.12
N VAL A 399 -4.76 5.30 6.00
CA VAL A 399 -4.26 6.15 4.91
C VAL A 399 -4.86 7.56 4.98
N PRO A 400 -4.04 8.63 4.85
CA PRO A 400 -4.51 10.00 4.72
C PRO A 400 -5.62 10.17 3.67
N SER A 401 -6.43 11.23 3.81
CA SER A 401 -7.52 11.49 2.85
C SER A 401 -7.02 11.86 1.45
N HIS A 402 -5.80 12.39 1.35
CA HIS A 402 -5.05 12.70 0.14
C HIS A 402 -3.54 12.69 0.44
N ILE A 403 -2.70 12.52 -0.57
CA ILE A 403 -1.22 12.58 -0.41
C ILE A 403 -0.80 13.97 0.07
N GLY A 404 0.04 14.01 1.10
CA GLY A 404 0.46 15.20 1.83
C GLY A 404 -0.54 15.66 2.91
N GLY A 405 -1.64 14.92 3.08
CA GLY A 405 -2.65 15.18 4.10
C GLY A 405 -2.22 14.69 5.49
N ALA A 406 -3.01 15.03 6.51
CA ALA A 406 -2.78 14.54 7.87
C ALA A 406 -3.06 13.04 7.99
N LEU A 407 -2.28 12.36 8.84
CA LEU A 407 -2.54 10.96 9.22
C LEU A 407 -3.91 10.83 9.90
N PRO A 408 -4.66 9.73 9.67
CA PRO A 408 -5.93 9.45 10.32
C PRO A 408 -5.75 9.02 11.79
N ILE A 409 -5.27 9.95 12.62
CA ILE A 409 -5.10 9.72 14.07
C ILE A 409 -6.47 9.74 14.72
N VAL A 410 -6.81 8.64 15.40
CA VAL A 410 -8.07 8.50 16.14
C VAL A 410 -7.82 8.49 17.65
N LYS A 411 -8.84 8.84 18.44
CA LYS A 411 -8.75 8.65 19.89
C LYS A 411 -8.62 7.15 20.20
N PRO A 412 -7.58 6.71 20.92
CA PRO A 412 -7.38 5.30 21.19
C PRO A 412 -8.44 4.75 22.14
N LEU A 413 -8.93 3.54 21.86
CA LEU A 413 -9.65 2.71 22.84
C LEU A 413 -8.66 2.02 23.80
N ASP A 414 -7.45 1.79 23.33
CA ASP A 414 -6.36 1.15 24.07
C ASP A 414 -5.38 2.24 24.57
N PRO A 415 -5.37 2.58 25.88
CA PRO A 415 -4.58 3.71 26.38
C PRO A 415 -3.09 3.60 26.03
N PRO A 416 -2.44 4.69 25.58
CA PRO A 416 -1.02 4.66 25.27
C PRO A 416 -0.13 4.49 26.53
N GLU A 417 -0.63 4.83 27.71
CA GLU A 417 0.10 4.73 28.99
C GLU A 417 0.15 3.32 29.57
N ARG A 418 -0.62 2.36 29.04
CA ARG A 418 -0.61 0.98 29.57
C ARG A 418 0.75 0.31 29.36
N GLU A 419 1.06 -0.64 30.23
CA GLU A 419 2.21 -1.51 30.05
C GLU A 419 1.98 -2.57 28.94
N VAL A 420 3.08 -3.08 28.40
CA VAL A 420 3.10 -4.29 27.59
C VAL A 420 3.07 -5.49 28.53
N GLU A 421 1.97 -6.26 28.49
CA GLU A 421 1.75 -7.41 29.37
C GLU A 421 2.30 -8.71 28.78
N TYR A 422 2.39 -8.82 27.45
CA TYR A 422 3.02 -9.96 26.80
C TYR A 422 4.52 -9.99 27.12
N LEU A 423 5.02 -11.11 27.65
CA LEU A 423 6.43 -11.31 27.99
C LEU A 423 6.96 -12.53 27.23
N PRO A 424 7.92 -12.36 26.31
CA PRO A 424 8.62 -13.48 25.70
C PRO A 424 9.35 -14.34 26.74
N GLU A 425 9.20 -15.67 26.68
CA GLU A 425 9.94 -16.60 27.54
C GLU A 425 11.27 -17.04 26.92
N ASN A 426 11.24 -17.52 25.67
CA ASN A 426 12.40 -18.06 24.95
C ASN A 426 12.72 -17.29 23.67
N SER A 427 11.68 -16.92 22.92
CA SER A 427 11.78 -16.09 21.73
C SER A 427 10.59 -15.13 21.67
N CYS A 428 10.80 -13.96 21.08
CA CYS A 428 9.76 -12.97 20.90
C CYS A 428 8.93 -13.32 19.66
N ASP A 429 7.72 -13.84 19.86
CA ASP A 429 6.74 -14.02 18.77
C ASP A 429 6.37 -12.62 18.24
N PRO A 430 6.58 -12.35 16.94
CA PRO A 430 6.27 -11.04 16.37
C PRO A 430 4.79 -10.68 16.49
N ARG A 431 3.86 -11.62 16.31
CA ARG A 431 2.42 -11.32 16.33
C ARG A 431 1.94 -11.02 17.74
N ALA A 432 2.41 -11.78 18.72
CA ALA A 432 2.13 -11.52 20.13
C ALA A 432 2.76 -10.20 20.61
N ALA A 433 3.99 -9.88 20.16
CA ALA A 433 4.62 -8.59 20.43
C ALA A 433 3.83 -7.42 19.85
N ILE A 434 3.21 -7.60 18.69
CA ILE A 434 2.42 -6.56 18.03
C ILE A 434 1.05 -6.41 18.70
N SER A 435 0.23 -7.46 18.65
CA SER A 435 -1.21 -7.43 18.97
C SER A 435 -1.54 -7.92 20.39
N GLY A 436 -0.58 -8.52 21.08
CA GLY A 436 -0.83 -9.29 22.29
C GLY A 436 -1.29 -10.71 22.02
N THR A 437 -1.46 -11.48 23.08
CA THR A 437 -1.92 -12.88 23.04
C THR A 437 -2.90 -13.15 24.17
N LEU A 438 -3.58 -14.30 24.14
CA LEU A 438 -4.42 -14.75 25.25
C LEU A 438 -3.60 -15.66 26.17
N ASP A 439 -3.74 -15.49 27.49
CA ASP A 439 -3.19 -16.41 28.47
C ASP A 439 -4.05 -17.69 28.58
N VAL A 440 -3.61 -18.63 29.44
CA VAL A 440 -4.33 -19.89 29.69
C VAL A 440 -5.74 -19.72 30.27
N ASN A 441 -6.04 -18.55 30.86
CA ASN A 441 -7.33 -18.21 31.45
C ASN A 441 -8.19 -17.36 30.49
N GLY A 442 -7.72 -17.08 29.27
CA GLY A 442 -8.39 -16.22 28.31
C GLY A 442 -8.24 -14.72 28.58
N LYS A 443 -7.39 -14.30 29.52
CA LYS A 443 -7.02 -12.90 29.71
C LYS A 443 -6.11 -12.47 28.56
N TRP A 444 -6.45 -11.35 27.93
CA TRP A 444 -5.58 -10.74 26.92
C TRP A 444 -4.36 -10.08 27.57
N LEU A 445 -3.19 -10.53 27.16
CA LEU A 445 -1.89 -9.95 27.47
C LEU A 445 -1.51 -8.99 26.34
N GLY A 446 -1.69 -7.70 26.57
CA GLY A 446 -1.50 -6.67 25.54
C GLY A 446 -0.07 -6.58 25.00
N GLY A 447 0.06 -6.49 23.68
CA GLY A 447 1.31 -6.22 22.97
C GLY A 447 1.67 -4.74 22.96
N ILE A 448 2.61 -4.34 22.09
CA ILE A 448 3.07 -2.95 21.96
C ILE A 448 2.00 -2.07 21.31
N PHE A 449 1.28 -2.57 20.31
CA PHE A 449 0.30 -1.82 19.53
C PHE A 449 -1.12 -2.01 20.05
N ASP A 450 -2.05 -1.22 19.51
CA ASP A 450 -3.44 -1.20 19.96
C ASP A 450 -4.13 -2.53 19.67
N LYS A 451 -4.94 -2.99 20.62
CA LYS A 451 -5.77 -4.20 20.46
C LYS A 451 -6.58 -4.18 19.15
N ASP A 452 -6.62 -5.30 18.44
CA ASP A 452 -7.41 -5.50 17.21
C ASP A 452 -7.14 -4.44 16.11
N SER A 453 -5.97 -3.80 16.16
CA SER A 453 -5.55 -2.79 15.19
C SER A 453 -4.62 -3.32 14.11
N PHE A 454 -3.95 -4.46 14.33
CA PHE A 454 -3.00 -5.02 13.36
C PHE A 454 -3.71 -5.76 12.24
N VAL A 455 -3.35 -5.43 11.01
CA VAL A 455 -3.76 -6.14 9.79
C VAL A 455 -2.49 -6.61 9.09
N GLU A 456 -2.21 -7.91 9.21
CA GLU A 456 -1.10 -8.55 8.51
C GLU A 456 -1.39 -8.58 7.00
N THR A 457 -0.37 -8.28 6.20
CA THR A 457 -0.43 -8.30 4.73
C THR A 457 0.72 -9.14 4.19
N LEU A 458 0.49 -9.79 3.04
CA LEU A 458 1.44 -10.70 2.40
C LEU A 458 1.77 -11.93 3.30
N GLU A 459 0.84 -12.35 4.17
CA GLU A 459 1.02 -13.44 5.13
C GLU A 459 1.43 -14.76 4.44
N GLY A 460 0.90 -15.05 3.25
CA GLY A 460 1.18 -16.29 2.54
C GLY A 460 2.59 -16.40 1.92
N TRP A 461 3.33 -15.29 1.79
CA TRP A 461 4.62 -15.22 1.10
C TRP A 461 5.74 -14.79 2.06
N ALA A 462 6.92 -15.41 1.92
CA ALA A 462 8.11 -15.12 2.71
C ALA A 462 7.81 -14.95 4.22
N ARG A 463 7.22 -16.00 4.79
CA ARG A 463 6.65 -16.03 6.15
C ARG A 463 7.67 -15.82 7.27
N THR A 464 8.96 -15.83 6.95
CA THR A 464 10.04 -15.47 7.90
C THR A 464 10.01 -13.99 8.30
N VAL A 465 9.28 -13.15 7.56
CA VAL A 465 9.04 -11.74 7.88
C VAL A 465 7.53 -11.47 7.91
N VAL A 466 7.09 -10.81 8.97
CA VAL A 466 5.70 -10.38 9.20
C VAL A 466 5.58 -8.90 8.84
N THR A 467 4.61 -8.54 7.99
CA THR A 467 4.41 -7.15 7.54
C THR A 467 2.96 -6.75 7.65
N GLY A 468 2.65 -5.53 8.07
CA GLY A 468 1.25 -5.09 8.17
C GLY A 468 1.09 -3.64 8.62
N ARG A 469 -0.15 -3.22 8.85
CA ARG A 469 -0.47 -1.92 9.47
C ARG A 469 -1.06 -2.12 10.85
N ALA A 470 -0.73 -1.25 11.80
CA ALA A 470 -1.36 -1.20 13.12
C ALA A 470 -1.62 0.23 13.57
N LYS A 471 -2.13 0.41 14.79
CA LYS A 471 -2.19 1.70 15.47
C LYS A 471 -1.40 1.66 16.77
N LEU A 472 -0.67 2.73 17.09
CA LEU A 472 -0.01 2.95 18.38
C LEU A 472 -0.63 4.18 19.03
N GLY A 473 -1.48 3.97 20.05
CA GLY A 473 -2.23 5.06 20.68
C GLY A 473 -3.12 5.81 19.68
N GLY A 474 -3.72 5.07 18.74
CA GLY A 474 -4.57 5.62 17.68
C GLY A 474 -3.83 6.19 16.46
N ILE A 475 -2.50 6.29 16.51
CA ILE A 475 -1.67 6.74 15.37
C ILE A 475 -1.40 5.56 14.43
N PRO A 476 -1.79 5.62 13.14
CA PRO A 476 -1.54 4.54 12.19
C PRO A 476 -0.05 4.42 11.83
N VAL A 477 0.45 3.18 11.75
CA VAL A 477 1.86 2.87 11.45
C VAL A 477 1.99 1.63 10.56
N GLY A 478 3.06 1.58 9.77
CA GLY A 478 3.52 0.36 9.11
C GLY A 478 4.41 -0.46 10.04
N ILE A 479 4.33 -1.79 9.95
CA ILE A 479 5.12 -2.72 10.77
C ILE A 479 5.87 -3.70 9.87
N VAL A 480 7.14 -3.91 10.18
CA VAL A 480 7.96 -5.04 9.73
C VAL A 480 8.49 -5.73 10.99
N ALA A 481 8.25 -7.03 11.13
CA ALA A 481 8.72 -7.83 12.26
C ALA A 481 9.24 -9.19 11.76
N VAL A 482 9.98 -9.89 12.61
CA VAL A 482 10.70 -11.11 12.22
C VAL A 482 10.08 -12.33 12.88
N GLU A 483 9.80 -13.36 12.09
CA GLU A 483 9.42 -14.67 12.62
C GLU A 483 10.63 -15.35 13.26
N THR A 484 10.43 -15.92 14.45
CA THR A 484 11.49 -16.60 15.20
C THR A 484 11.49 -18.09 14.96
N GLN A 485 10.36 -18.66 14.55
CA GLN A 485 10.25 -20.08 14.26
C GLN A 485 10.73 -20.40 12.84
N THR A 486 11.25 -21.61 12.65
CA THR A 486 11.55 -22.13 11.31
C THR A 486 10.25 -22.32 10.53
N VAL A 487 10.17 -21.69 9.37
CA VAL A 487 9.03 -21.79 8.46
C VAL A 487 9.33 -22.85 7.39
N MET A 488 8.33 -23.66 7.06
CA MET A 488 8.40 -24.56 5.91
C MET A 488 7.83 -23.87 4.66
N GLN A 489 8.71 -23.54 3.71
CA GLN A 489 8.31 -23.02 2.41
C GLN A 489 7.95 -24.21 1.50
N ILE A 490 6.73 -24.23 0.99
CA ILE A 490 6.24 -25.25 0.06
C ILE A 490 6.35 -24.69 -1.36
N ILE A 491 7.21 -25.30 -2.16
CA ILE A 491 7.34 -25.00 -3.59
C ILE A 491 6.48 -26.03 -4.34
N PRO A 492 5.41 -25.62 -5.02
CA PRO A 492 4.50 -26.54 -5.71
C PRO A 492 5.23 -27.24 -6.87
N ALA A 493 4.83 -28.48 -7.15
CA ALA A 493 5.25 -29.16 -8.37
C ALA A 493 4.70 -28.41 -9.60
N ASP A 494 5.50 -28.32 -10.66
CA ASP A 494 5.03 -27.82 -11.96
C ASP A 494 4.40 -28.97 -12.76
N PRO A 495 3.08 -28.96 -12.99
CA PRO A 495 2.42 -30.00 -13.80
C PRO A 495 2.93 -30.04 -15.24
N GLY A 496 3.52 -28.94 -15.73
CA GLY A 496 4.13 -28.86 -17.06
C GLY A 496 5.41 -29.69 -17.19
N GLN A 497 6.05 -30.03 -16.07
CA GLN A 497 7.30 -30.77 -16.01
C GLN A 497 7.12 -32.10 -15.26
N LEU A 498 7.30 -33.23 -15.95
CA LEU A 498 6.95 -34.56 -15.40
C LEU A 498 7.81 -35.02 -14.22
N ASP A 499 9.06 -34.57 -14.14
CA ASP A 499 9.99 -34.87 -13.05
C ASP A 499 9.88 -33.88 -11.88
N SER A 500 9.01 -32.86 -12.00
CA SER A 500 8.74 -31.92 -10.93
C SER A 500 7.96 -32.57 -9.80
N HIS A 501 8.38 -32.31 -8.57
CA HIS A 501 7.70 -32.75 -7.35
C HIS A 501 7.65 -31.59 -6.36
N GLU A 502 6.70 -31.65 -5.44
CA GLU A 502 6.60 -30.65 -4.38
C GLU A 502 7.85 -30.70 -3.51
N ARG A 503 8.43 -29.53 -3.24
CA ARG A 503 9.61 -29.41 -2.39
C ARG A 503 9.28 -28.59 -1.17
N VAL A 504 9.63 -29.12 -0.01
CA VAL A 504 9.52 -28.41 1.26
C VAL A 504 10.91 -27.95 1.68
N VAL A 505 11.10 -26.63 1.73
CA VAL A 505 12.37 -26.00 2.08
C VAL A 505 12.23 -25.38 3.47
N PRO A 506 13.00 -25.84 4.47
CA PRO A 506 13.04 -25.17 5.77
C PRO A 506 13.77 -23.84 5.65
N GLN A 507 13.12 -22.76 6.06
CA GLN A 507 13.70 -21.44 6.21
C GLN A 507 13.78 -21.13 7.71
N ALA A 508 15.00 -21.03 8.25
CA ALA A 508 15.20 -20.71 9.66
C ALA A 508 14.61 -19.33 10.01
N GLY A 509 14.00 -19.20 11.18
CA GLY A 509 13.60 -17.90 11.71
C GLY A 509 14.81 -16.99 11.93
N GLN A 510 14.58 -15.68 12.07
CA GLN A 510 15.62 -14.67 12.30
C GLN A 510 16.68 -14.56 11.18
N VAL A 511 16.44 -15.10 9.98
CA VAL A 511 17.36 -15.02 8.84
C VAL A 511 16.64 -14.40 7.64
N TRP A 512 17.29 -13.46 6.96
CA TRP A 512 16.83 -12.99 5.67
C TRP A 512 17.20 -13.98 4.56
N PHE A 513 16.20 -14.39 3.80
CA PHE A 513 16.24 -15.08 2.51
C PHE A 513 15.87 -14.11 1.37
N PRO A 514 16.13 -14.43 0.09
CA PRO A 514 15.83 -13.55 -1.05
C PRO A 514 14.38 -13.05 -1.07
N ASP A 515 13.42 -13.95 -0.83
CA ASP A 515 11.99 -13.64 -0.77
C ASP A 515 11.65 -12.71 0.39
N SER A 516 12.18 -12.95 1.58
CA SER A 516 11.93 -12.16 2.78
C SER A 516 12.59 -10.76 2.73
N ALA A 517 13.76 -10.64 2.12
CA ALA A 517 14.40 -9.35 1.85
C ALA A 517 13.57 -8.55 0.82
N THR A 518 13.06 -9.21 -0.22
CA THR A 518 12.18 -8.59 -1.21
C THR A 518 10.85 -8.15 -0.58
N LYS A 519 10.24 -8.98 0.28
CA LYS A 519 9.03 -8.63 1.05
C LYS A 519 9.27 -7.43 1.95
N THR A 520 10.39 -7.40 2.65
CA THR A 520 10.78 -6.27 3.51
C THR A 520 10.92 -4.98 2.69
N ALA A 521 11.66 -5.03 1.57
CA ALA A 521 11.84 -3.89 0.70
C ALA A 521 10.52 -3.38 0.11
N GLN A 522 9.65 -4.28 -0.37
CA GLN A 522 8.34 -3.96 -0.91
C GLN A 522 7.44 -3.31 0.15
N ALA A 523 7.42 -3.83 1.37
CA ALA A 523 6.62 -3.28 2.46
C ALA A 523 7.08 -1.86 2.83
N ILE A 524 8.39 -1.62 2.95
CA ILE A 524 8.94 -0.28 3.20
C ILE A 524 8.52 0.70 2.09
N LEU A 525 8.61 0.30 0.82
CA LEU A 525 8.18 1.16 -0.28
C LEU A 525 6.67 1.46 -0.19
N ASP A 526 5.86 0.45 0.09
CA ASP A 526 4.41 0.58 0.23
C ASP A 526 4.02 1.52 1.36
N PHE A 527 4.67 1.44 2.53
CA PHE A 527 4.41 2.30 3.68
C PHE A 527 4.86 3.75 3.45
N ASN A 528 6.01 3.95 2.77
CA ASN A 528 6.48 5.29 2.38
C ASN A 528 5.47 5.98 1.46
N ARG A 529 4.88 5.23 0.52
CA ARG A 529 3.85 5.72 -0.40
C ARG A 529 2.49 5.94 0.27
N GLU A 530 2.22 5.28 1.40
CA GLU A 530 1.05 5.56 2.25
C GLU A 530 1.29 6.70 3.23
N GLU A 531 2.50 7.23 3.27
CA GLU A 531 2.95 8.26 4.21
C GLU A 531 2.84 7.85 5.68
N LEU A 532 3.04 6.56 5.96
CA LEU A 532 2.99 6.02 7.32
C LEU A 532 4.35 6.11 8.02
N PRO A 533 4.39 6.41 9.33
CA PRO A 533 5.55 6.07 10.16
C PRO A 533 5.77 4.55 10.16
N LEU A 534 7.03 4.12 10.30
CA LEU A 534 7.42 2.70 10.22
C LEU A 534 8.02 2.21 11.52
N PHE A 535 7.60 1.03 11.98
CA PHE A 535 8.25 0.27 13.04
C PHE A 535 8.88 -1.00 12.46
N ILE A 536 10.18 -1.17 12.71
CA ILE A 536 10.92 -2.39 12.42
C ILE A 536 11.26 -3.05 13.75
N LEU A 537 10.53 -4.12 14.10
CA LEU A 537 10.85 -4.98 15.24
C LEU A 537 11.99 -5.91 14.84
N ALA A 538 13.22 -5.40 14.91
CA ALA A 538 14.40 -6.01 14.33
C ALA A 538 14.88 -7.21 15.17
N ASN A 539 14.90 -8.39 14.56
CA ASN A 539 15.30 -9.62 15.23
C ASN A 539 15.97 -10.60 14.23
N TRP A 540 16.92 -10.09 13.43
CA TRP A 540 17.66 -10.87 12.43
C TRP A 540 19.11 -11.11 12.83
N ARG A 541 19.53 -12.38 12.79
CA ARG A 541 20.92 -12.82 12.99
C ARG A 541 21.79 -12.70 11.74
N GLY A 542 21.21 -12.31 10.61
CA GLY A 542 21.96 -12.08 9.37
C GLY A 542 21.17 -12.41 8.12
N PHE A 543 21.90 -12.49 7.02
CA PHE A 543 21.42 -12.96 5.72
C PHE A 543 21.83 -14.41 5.51
N SER A 544 21.03 -15.17 4.78
CA SER A 544 21.42 -16.51 4.34
C SER A 544 22.62 -16.41 3.38
N GLY A 545 23.76 -16.97 3.81
CA GLY A 545 24.98 -17.06 3.01
C GLY A 545 25.06 -18.32 2.13
N GLY A 546 23.97 -19.08 2.00
CA GLY A 546 23.95 -20.30 1.20
C GLY A 546 24.12 -20.03 -0.29
N GLN A 547 24.80 -20.95 -1.00
CA GLN A 547 25.08 -20.80 -2.44
C GLN A 547 23.80 -20.55 -3.27
N ARG A 548 22.72 -21.28 -2.97
CA ARG A 548 21.43 -21.11 -3.65
C ARG A 548 20.87 -19.70 -3.44
N ASP A 549 20.83 -19.24 -2.20
CA ASP A 549 20.19 -17.95 -1.86
C ASP A 549 21.03 -16.77 -2.38
N LEU A 550 22.36 -16.91 -2.46
CA LEU A 550 23.24 -15.98 -3.17
C LEU A 550 22.96 -15.96 -4.68
N PHE A 551 22.77 -17.13 -5.30
CA PHE A 551 22.43 -17.25 -6.72
C PHE A 551 21.05 -16.67 -7.03
N GLU A 552 20.08 -16.83 -6.12
CA GLU A 552 18.73 -16.25 -6.21
C GLU A 552 18.70 -14.72 -5.97
N GLY A 553 19.85 -14.10 -5.68
CA GLY A 553 20.00 -12.66 -5.68
C GLY A 553 19.67 -11.98 -4.34
N ILE A 554 20.00 -12.63 -3.21
CA ILE A 554 19.81 -12.05 -1.88
C ILE A 554 20.49 -10.68 -1.70
N LEU A 555 21.63 -10.44 -2.35
CA LEU A 555 22.34 -9.16 -2.28
C LEU A 555 21.58 -8.03 -3.00
N GLN A 556 20.96 -8.32 -4.15
CA GLN A 556 20.08 -7.39 -4.85
C GLN A 556 18.88 -7.03 -3.97
N ALA A 557 18.23 -8.03 -3.37
CA ALA A 557 17.11 -7.83 -2.47
C ALA A 557 17.51 -6.99 -1.23
N GLY A 558 18.64 -7.33 -0.59
CA GLY A 558 19.16 -6.59 0.56
C GLY A 558 19.52 -5.13 0.25
N SER A 559 20.10 -4.86 -0.92
CA SER A 559 20.41 -3.48 -1.35
C SER A 559 19.16 -2.61 -1.55
N THR A 560 18.04 -3.23 -1.94
CA THR A 560 16.76 -2.52 -2.15
C THR A 560 16.17 -2.04 -0.82
N ILE A 561 16.41 -2.75 0.30
CA ILE A 561 16.01 -2.31 1.64
C ILE A 561 16.69 -0.97 1.97
N VAL A 562 18.00 -0.87 1.75
CA VAL A 562 18.78 0.34 2.02
C VAL A 562 18.27 1.52 1.18
N GLU A 563 18.02 1.31 -0.11
CA GLU A 563 17.52 2.37 -1.00
C GLU A 563 16.12 2.86 -0.59
N ASN A 564 15.24 1.95 -0.19
CA ASN A 564 13.89 2.31 0.25
C ASN A 564 13.89 3.02 1.62
N LEU A 565 14.83 2.69 2.53
CA LEU A 565 15.01 3.42 3.79
C LEU A 565 15.66 4.80 3.57
N ARG A 566 16.63 4.91 2.65
CA ARG A 566 17.28 6.17 2.27
C ARG A 566 16.30 7.20 1.74
N THR A 567 15.29 6.74 0.99
CA THR A 567 14.27 7.60 0.36
C THR A 567 12.98 7.70 1.18
N TYR A 568 12.94 7.11 2.36
CA TYR A 568 11.80 7.18 3.27
C TYR A 568 11.65 8.58 3.86
N LYS A 569 10.41 9.08 3.95
CA LYS A 569 10.15 10.48 4.34
C LYS A 569 9.55 10.64 5.73
N GLN A 570 8.92 9.60 6.27
CA GLN A 570 8.28 9.65 7.59
C GLN A 570 9.20 9.06 8.67
N PRO A 571 8.90 9.27 9.97
CA PRO A 571 9.70 8.69 11.04
C PRO A 571 9.76 7.16 10.99
N ILE A 572 10.96 6.61 11.19
CA ILE A 572 11.21 5.17 11.26
C ILE A 572 11.78 4.83 12.63
N PHE A 573 11.22 3.81 13.28
CA PHE A 573 11.67 3.28 14.56
C PHE A 573 12.19 1.87 14.36
N VAL A 574 13.49 1.68 14.50
CA VAL A 574 14.11 0.35 14.54
C VAL A 574 14.25 -0.05 16.01
N TYR A 575 13.48 -1.03 16.44
CA TYR A 575 13.49 -1.50 17.83
C TYR A 575 13.90 -2.95 17.89
N ILE A 576 14.99 -3.25 18.60
CA ILE A 576 15.40 -4.63 18.88
C ILE A 576 14.60 -5.09 20.13
N PRO A 577 13.63 -6.01 19.98
CA PRO A 577 12.70 -6.36 21.05
C PRO A 577 13.37 -7.21 22.14
N MET A 578 12.61 -7.56 23.18
CA MET A 578 13.08 -8.45 24.25
C MET A 578 13.61 -9.77 23.67
N MET A 579 14.82 -10.16 24.08
CA MET A 579 15.59 -11.31 23.56
C MET A 579 15.87 -11.25 22.06
N GLY A 580 15.67 -10.10 21.43
CA GLY A 580 15.93 -9.88 20.02
C GLY A 580 17.42 -9.81 19.71
N GLU A 581 17.79 -10.21 18.51
CA GLU A 581 19.16 -10.19 18.03
C GLU A 581 19.27 -9.40 16.73
N LEU A 582 20.32 -8.60 16.61
CA LEU A 582 20.64 -7.91 15.36
C LEU A 582 22.13 -7.99 15.05
N ARG A 583 22.50 -8.75 14.02
CA ARG A 583 23.90 -9.11 13.75
C ARG A 583 24.39 -8.76 12.36
N GLY A 584 25.68 -8.45 12.26
CA GLY A 584 26.43 -8.38 11.00
C GLY A 584 25.73 -7.56 9.93
N GLY A 585 25.55 -8.16 8.75
CA GLY A 585 24.89 -7.50 7.61
C GLY A 585 23.44 -7.09 7.90
N ALA A 586 22.74 -7.78 8.80
CA ALA A 586 21.36 -7.41 9.11
C ALA A 586 21.27 -6.06 9.84
N TRP A 587 22.24 -5.74 10.71
CA TRP A 587 22.35 -4.41 11.30
C TRP A 587 22.60 -3.35 10.23
N VAL A 588 23.55 -3.61 9.32
CA VAL A 588 24.00 -2.65 8.31
C VAL A 588 22.86 -2.11 7.47
N VAL A 589 21.91 -2.96 7.08
CA VAL A 589 20.83 -2.57 6.15
C VAL A 589 19.66 -1.83 6.82
N VAL A 590 19.63 -1.71 8.15
CA VAL A 590 18.60 -0.96 8.90
C VAL A 590 19.19 0.10 9.83
N ASP A 591 20.50 0.36 9.74
CA ASP A 591 21.18 1.31 10.62
C ASP A 591 20.63 2.74 10.47
N SER A 592 20.55 3.47 11.59
CA SER A 592 20.05 4.84 11.62
C SER A 592 20.78 5.81 10.68
N ARG A 593 22.06 5.55 10.36
CA ARG A 593 22.86 6.39 9.48
C ARG A 593 22.47 6.30 8.01
N ILE A 594 21.66 5.33 7.60
CA ILE A 594 21.12 5.27 6.23
C ILE A 594 20.28 6.51 5.94
N ASN A 595 19.53 6.97 6.95
CA ASN A 595 18.67 8.15 6.85
C ASN A 595 18.51 8.77 8.26
N SER A 596 19.57 9.45 8.72
CA SER A 596 19.69 9.96 10.10
C SER A 596 18.64 11.00 10.47
N ASP A 597 18.03 11.63 9.47
CA ASP A 597 16.94 12.59 9.66
C ASP A 597 15.64 11.92 10.10
N HIS A 598 15.42 10.66 9.73
CA HIS A 598 14.14 9.97 9.89
C HIS A 598 14.23 8.70 10.76
N ILE A 599 15.34 7.97 10.77
CA ILE A 599 15.50 6.71 11.49
C ILE A 599 16.01 6.94 12.92
N GLU A 600 15.28 6.41 13.90
CA GLU A 600 15.73 6.28 15.29
C GLU A 600 15.80 4.81 15.69
N MET A 601 16.86 4.45 16.42
CA MET A 601 17.13 3.07 16.80
C MET A 601 17.14 2.89 18.32
N TYR A 602 16.48 1.85 18.78
CA TYR A 602 16.27 1.50 20.19
C TYR A 602 16.54 0.01 20.39
N ALA A 603 16.90 -0.38 21.61
CA ALA A 603 17.06 -1.79 21.97
C ALA A 603 16.48 -2.06 23.36
N GLU A 604 15.91 -3.24 23.55
CA GLU A 604 15.49 -3.71 24.87
C GLU A 604 16.72 -4.14 25.69
N ARG A 605 16.61 -4.17 27.03
CA ARG A 605 17.72 -4.50 27.94
C ARG A 605 18.40 -5.84 27.63
N THR A 606 17.63 -6.88 27.29
CA THR A 606 18.12 -8.23 26.97
C THR A 606 18.50 -8.41 25.52
N ALA A 607 18.24 -7.42 24.66
CA ALA A 607 18.61 -7.47 23.25
C ALA A 607 20.13 -7.59 23.06
N LYS A 608 20.53 -8.36 22.03
CA LYS A 608 21.92 -8.60 21.68
C LYS A 608 22.22 -8.08 20.27
N GLY A 609 23.43 -7.57 20.06
CA GLY A 609 23.82 -7.06 18.75
C GLY A 609 25.31 -6.81 18.62
N ASN A 610 25.90 -7.31 17.52
CA ASN A 610 27.33 -7.22 17.24
C ASN A 610 27.61 -7.65 15.78
N VAL A 611 28.88 -7.60 15.37
CA VAL A 611 29.31 -8.00 14.02
C VAL A 611 29.08 -9.49 13.74
N LEU A 612 29.34 -10.35 14.72
CA LEU A 612 29.18 -11.80 14.66
C LEU A 612 28.56 -12.31 15.97
N GLU A 613 28.04 -13.53 15.93
CA GLU A 613 27.64 -14.27 17.13
C GLU A 613 28.85 -14.55 18.04
N PRO A 614 28.65 -14.66 19.36
CA PRO A 614 29.71 -14.95 20.33
C PRO A 614 30.56 -16.17 19.95
N GLU A 615 29.92 -17.25 19.50
CA GLU A 615 30.53 -18.49 19.07
C GLU A 615 31.47 -18.28 17.88
N GLY A 616 31.03 -17.52 16.86
CA GLY A 616 31.87 -17.16 15.73
C GLY A 616 33.00 -16.20 16.09
N MET A 617 32.79 -15.31 17.07
CA MET A 617 33.83 -14.38 17.52
C MET A 617 34.99 -15.11 18.20
N ILE A 618 34.71 -16.08 19.07
CA ILE A 618 35.77 -16.79 19.82
C ILE A 618 36.64 -17.64 18.91
N GLU A 619 36.08 -18.23 17.85
CA GLU A 619 36.86 -18.98 16.84
C GLU A 619 37.90 -18.11 16.13
N ILE A 620 37.64 -16.80 16.01
CA ILE A 620 38.53 -15.87 15.33
C ILE A 620 39.50 -15.19 16.32
N LYS A 621 38.98 -14.69 17.45
CA LYS A 621 39.69 -13.78 18.37
C LYS A 621 40.13 -14.41 19.69
N PHE A 622 39.62 -15.59 20.04
CA PHE A 622 39.96 -16.30 21.27
C PHE A 622 40.25 -17.76 20.97
N ARG A 623 41.21 -17.99 20.07
CA ARG A 623 41.57 -19.33 19.57
C ARG A 623 42.18 -20.16 20.70
N THR A 624 42.44 -21.43 20.40
CA THR A 624 43.02 -22.39 21.36
C THR A 624 44.25 -21.84 22.08
N ARG A 625 45.10 -21.06 21.40
CA ARG A 625 46.27 -20.46 22.02
C ARG A 625 45.90 -19.49 23.15
N GLU A 626 45.03 -18.53 22.88
CA GLU A 626 44.59 -17.51 23.84
C GLU A 626 43.81 -18.16 24.99
N LEU A 627 43.01 -19.20 24.69
CA LEU A 627 42.34 -20.03 25.71
C LEU A 627 43.35 -20.67 26.66
N LEU A 628 44.41 -21.30 26.14
CA LEU A 628 45.47 -21.92 26.95
C LEU A 628 46.25 -20.88 27.76
N GLU A 629 46.54 -19.71 27.19
CA GLU A 629 47.15 -18.59 27.92
C GLU A 629 46.25 -18.11 29.07
N CYS A 630 44.95 -18.04 28.85
CA CYS A 630 43.96 -17.71 29.88
C CYS A 630 43.92 -18.78 31.00
N MET A 631 43.90 -20.06 30.64
CA MET A 631 43.95 -21.18 31.60
C MET A 631 45.19 -21.10 32.49
N ARG A 632 46.36 -20.90 31.88
CA ARG A 632 47.64 -20.82 32.60
C ARG A 632 47.76 -19.58 33.50
N ARG A 633 46.92 -18.57 33.27
CA ARG A 633 46.85 -17.35 34.10
C ARG A 633 45.86 -17.47 35.25
N LEU A 634 44.78 -18.24 35.10
CA LEU A 634 43.66 -18.28 36.05
C LEU A 634 43.54 -19.58 36.84
N ASP A 635 43.95 -20.73 36.29
CA ASP A 635 43.86 -22.02 36.98
C ASP A 635 45.06 -22.24 37.90
N GLN A 636 44.78 -22.32 39.21
CA GLN A 636 45.82 -22.45 40.23
C GLN A 636 46.66 -23.72 40.07
N GLN A 637 46.07 -24.84 39.63
CA GLN A 637 46.81 -26.08 39.44
C GLN A 637 47.79 -25.97 38.27
N LEU A 638 47.39 -25.36 37.15
CA LEU A 638 48.28 -25.09 36.02
C LEU A 638 49.42 -24.13 36.38
N ILE A 639 49.16 -23.12 37.22
CA ILE A 639 50.20 -22.20 37.73
C ILE A 639 51.24 -22.99 38.53
N THR A 640 50.80 -23.79 39.52
CA THR A 640 51.70 -24.61 40.33
C THR A 640 52.45 -25.67 39.51
N LEU A 641 51.78 -26.32 38.55
CA LEU A 641 52.44 -27.27 37.64
C LEU A 641 53.48 -26.58 36.76
N LYS A 642 53.25 -25.34 36.33
CA LYS A 642 54.20 -24.54 35.56
C LYS A 642 55.44 -24.15 36.38
N GLU A 643 55.26 -23.79 37.65
CA GLU A 643 56.36 -23.56 38.60
C GLU A 643 57.19 -24.83 38.78
N LYS A 644 56.55 -25.97 39.05
CA LYS A 644 57.22 -27.28 39.15
C LYS A 644 57.95 -27.66 37.87
N LEU A 645 57.39 -27.34 36.70
CA LEU A 645 58.04 -27.57 35.41
C LEU A 645 59.31 -26.72 35.25
N GLN A 646 59.29 -25.46 35.72
CA GLN A 646 60.46 -24.57 35.71
C GLN A 646 61.54 -25.03 36.70
N GLU A 647 61.16 -25.51 37.88
CA GLU A 647 62.07 -26.11 38.85
C GLU A 647 62.71 -27.39 38.31
N ALA A 648 61.92 -28.32 37.74
CA ALA A 648 62.43 -29.55 37.13
C ALA A 648 63.39 -29.26 35.96
N LYS A 649 63.09 -28.24 35.16
CA LYS A 649 63.96 -27.77 34.07
C LYS A 649 65.28 -27.20 34.59
N SER A 650 65.25 -26.44 35.69
CA SER A 650 66.44 -25.86 36.31
C SER A 650 67.33 -26.94 36.94
N ASN A 651 66.72 -27.98 37.51
CA ASN A 651 67.40 -29.11 38.15
C ASN A 651 67.85 -30.22 37.17
N LYS A 652 67.60 -30.08 35.86
CA LYS A 652 67.86 -31.09 34.80
C LYS A 652 67.23 -32.47 35.09
N ASP A 653 66.09 -32.50 35.78
CA ASP A 653 65.33 -33.72 36.04
C ASP A 653 64.34 -33.98 34.89
N PHE A 654 64.82 -34.70 33.88
CA PHE A 654 64.04 -35.01 32.67
C PHE A 654 62.83 -35.92 32.93
N GLY A 655 62.87 -36.77 33.96
CA GLY A 655 61.75 -37.67 34.30
C GLY A 655 60.56 -36.92 34.91
N THR A 656 60.84 -36.01 35.86
CA THR A 656 59.81 -35.14 36.44
C THR A 656 59.32 -34.11 35.43
N TYR A 657 60.19 -33.61 34.54
CA TYR A 657 59.80 -32.68 33.48
C TYR A 657 58.73 -33.28 32.54
N ASP A 658 58.94 -34.49 32.02
CA ASP A 658 57.99 -35.13 31.10
C ASP A 658 56.66 -35.47 31.80
N SER A 659 56.72 -35.93 33.06
CA SER A 659 55.54 -36.21 33.88
C SER A 659 54.69 -34.95 34.12
N VAL A 660 55.32 -33.85 34.54
CA VAL A 660 54.63 -32.56 34.78
C VAL A 660 54.09 -31.98 33.47
N GLN A 661 54.80 -32.12 32.36
CA GLN A 661 54.32 -31.69 31.05
C GLN A 661 53.09 -32.48 30.59
N GLN A 662 53.03 -33.79 30.86
CA GLN A 662 51.84 -34.61 30.60
C GLN A 662 50.66 -34.21 31.50
N GLN A 663 50.90 -33.96 32.79
CA GLN A 663 49.87 -33.49 33.72
C GLN A 663 49.26 -32.15 33.27
N ILE A 664 50.10 -31.21 32.80
CA ILE A 664 49.64 -29.93 32.22
C ILE A 664 48.72 -30.19 31.03
N LYS A 665 49.13 -31.04 30.07
CA LYS A 665 48.30 -31.34 28.88
C LYS A 665 46.97 -31.98 29.24
N ILE A 666 46.94 -32.89 30.23
CA ILE A 666 45.70 -33.53 30.70
C ILE A 666 44.78 -32.48 31.31
N ARG A 667 45.30 -31.61 32.18
CA ARG A 667 44.52 -30.54 32.83
C ARG A 667 43.99 -29.52 31.81
N GLU A 668 44.81 -29.09 30.86
CA GLU A 668 44.42 -28.20 29.76
C GLU A 668 43.26 -28.81 28.95
N LYS A 669 43.35 -30.09 28.59
CA LYS A 669 42.27 -30.79 27.86
C LYS A 669 40.98 -30.90 28.67
N GLN A 670 41.07 -31.12 29.99
CA GLN A 670 39.91 -31.17 30.89
C GLN A 670 39.23 -29.80 31.02
N LEU A 671 40.00 -28.72 31.08
CA LEU A 671 39.50 -27.36 31.26
C LEU A 671 38.95 -26.73 29.97
N LEU A 672 39.34 -27.25 28.80
CA LEU A 672 39.01 -26.66 27.51
C LEU A 672 37.50 -26.37 27.32
N PRO A 673 36.56 -27.31 27.56
CA PRO A 673 35.14 -27.04 27.40
C PRO A 673 34.64 -25.88 28.28
N LEU A 674 35.12 -25.81 29.54
CA LEU A 674 34.73 -24.76 30.48
C LEU A 674 35.29 -23.40 30.06
N TYR A 675 36.57 -23.34 29.65
CA TYR A 675 37.17 -22.08 29.20
C TYR A 675 36.60 -21.61 27.87
N THR A 676 36.13 -22.52 27.01
CA THR A 676 35.34 -22.15 25.84
C THR A 676 34.03 -21.47 26.27
N GLN A 677 33.30 -22.01 27.26
CA GLN A 677 32.10 -21.33 27.79
C GLN A 677 32.42 -19.97 28.42
N ILE A 678 33.53 -19.84 29.15
CA ILE A 678 33.99 -18.56 29.70
C ILE A 678 34.29 -17.56 28.57
N ALA A 679 34.94 -18.02 27.50
CA ALA A 679 35.23 -17.20 26.33
C ALA A 679 33.96 -16.76 25.60
N THR A 680 32.99 -17.68 25.42
CA THR A 680 31.68 -17.35 24.86
C THR A 680 31.00 -16.29 25.74
N LYS A 681 31.01 -16.47 27.07
CA LYS A 681 30.43 -15.49 27.98
C LYS A 681 31.12 -14.13 27.91
N PHE A 682 32.44 -14.12 27.78
CA PHE A 682 33.22 -12.90 27.56
C PHE A 682 32.85 -12.21 26.24
N ALA A 683 32.65 -12.97 25.16
CA ALA A 683 32.17 -12.44 23.90
C ALA A 683 30.74 -11.89 24.02
N GLU A 684 29.83 -12.57 24.71
CA GLU A 684 28.46 -12.08 24.96
C GLU A 684 28.42 -10.72 25.66
N LEU A 685 29.38 -10.42 26.55
CA LEU A 685 29.45 -9.10 27.21
C LEU A 685 29.67 -7.96 26.22
N HIS A 686 30.23 -8.24 25.04
CA HIS A 686 30.40 -7.28 23.95
C HIS A 686 29.14 -7.11 23.08
N ASP A 687 28.09 -7.87 23.35
CA ASP A 687 26.85 -7.85 22.55
C ASP A 687 25.72 -7.06 23.21
N THR A 688 25.94 -6.60 24.44
CA THR A 688 24.90 -6.02 25.29
C THR A 688 24.33 -4.72 24.74
N SER A 689 23.02 -4.52 24.91
CA SER A 689 22.30 -3.27 24.62
C SER A 689 22.96 -2.03 25.25
N LEU A 690 23.46 -2.15 26.48
CA LEU A 690 24.18 -1.07 27.17
C LEU A 690 25.49 -0.68 26.47
N ARG A 691 26.21 -1.64 25.86
CA ARG A 691 27.37 -1.32 25.03
C ARG A 691 26.96 -0.57 23.77
N MET A 692 25.83 -0.93 23.15
CA MET A 692 25.31 -0.21 21.99
C MET A 692 25.03 1.26 22.33
N ALA A 693 24.36 1.52 23.46
CA ALA A 693 24.11 2.87 23.94
C ALA A 693 25.41 3.61 24.29
N ALA A 694 26.36 2.96 24.97
CA ALA A 694 27.67 3.54 25.29
C ALA A 694 28.51 3.90 24.04
N LYS A 695 28.25 3.23 22.90
CA LYS A 695 28.86 3.55 21.61
C LYS A 695 28.04 4.54 20.77
N GLY A 696 26.86 4.96 21.25
CA GLY A 696 25.99 5.92 20.58
C GLY A 696 25.41 5.42 19.25
N VAL A 697 25.27 4.09 19.09
CA VAL A 697 24.66 3.51 17.87
C VAL A 697 23.15 3.30 18.00
N ILE A 698 22.62 3.35 19.22
CA ILE A 698 21.21 3.44 19.54
C ILE A 698 20.97 4.67 20.40
N ARG A 699 19.74 5.19 20.40
CA ARG A 699 19.37 6.35 21.20
C ARG A 699 19.26 6.01 22.69
N GLU A 700 18.54 4.93 23.00
CA GLU A 700 18.22 4.56 24.37
C GLU A 700 17.96 3.04 24.48
N VAL A 701 18.26 2.49 25.66
CA VAL A 701 17.86 1.13 26.05
C VAL A 701 16.51 1.21 26.77
N LEU A 702 15.49 0.58 26.19
CA LEU A 702 14.13 0.62 26.71
C LEU A 702 13.84 -0.58 27.62
N ASP A 703 12.98 -0.34 28.61
CA ASP A 703 12.33 -1.42 29.35
C ASP A 703 11.13 -1.95 28.56
N TRP A 704 11.00 -3.27 28.46
CA TRP A 704 9.96 -3.90 27.63
C TRP A 704 8.54 -3.49 28.04
N ARG A 705 8.23 -3.47 29.35
CA ARG A 705 6.89 -3.16 29.86
C ARG A 705 6.48 -1.73 29.53
N ASN A 706 7.43 -0.80 29.61
CA ASN A 706 7.21 0.62 29.36
C ASN A 706 7.38 1.04 27.89
N SER A 707 7.80 0.11 27.02
CA SER A 707 8.14 0.41 25.62
C SER A 707 7.01 1.08 24.86
N ARG A 708 5.75 0.65 25.04
CA ARG A 708 4.56 1.24 24.41
C ARG A 708 4.45 2.75 24.67
N SER A 709 4.46 3.16 25.95
CA SER A 709 4.31 4.57 26.34
C SER A 709 5.46 5.43 25.83
N VAL A 710 6.70 4.94 25.90
CA VAL A 710 7.88 5.67 25.42
C VAL A 710 7.84 5.85 23.90
N LEU A 711 7.58 4.75 23.17
CA LEU A 711 7.51 4.78 21.70
C LEU A 711 6.33 5.63 21.21
N TYR A 712 5.18 5.60 21.89
CA TYR A 712 4.04 6.45 21.56
C TYR A 712 4.38 7.94 21.70
N ARG A 713 4.90 8.36 22.85
CA ARG A 713 5.27 9.77 23.10
C ARG A 713 6.29 10.25 22.08
N ARG A 714 7.31 9.42 21.81
CA ARG A 714 8.32 9.75 20.81
C ARG A 714 7.75 9.82 19.39
N LEU A 715 6.90 8.88 18.99
CA LEU A 715 6.23 8.90 17.70
C LEU A 715 5.38 10.15 17.53
N HIS A 716 4.57 10.48 18.54
CA HIS A 716 3.73 11.69 18.55
C HIS A 716 4.59 12.95 18.39
N ARG A 717 5.66 13.08 19.17
CA ARG A 717 6.64 14.17 19.06
C ARG A 717 7.24 14.27 17.66
N ARG A 718 7.67 13.15 17.08
CA ARG A 718 8.31 13.10 15.74
C ARG A 718 7.36 13.48 14.62
N ILE A 719 6.09 13.08 14.70
CA ILE A 719 5.07 13.52 13.74
C ILE A 719 4.85 15.04 13.85
N GLY A 720 4.82 15.57 15.07
CA GLY A 720 4.71 17.00 15.33
C GLY A 720 5.89 17.80 14.77
N GLU A 721 7.13 17.35 15.02
CA GLU A 721 8.36 17.90 14.45
C GLU A 721 8.32 17.88 12.91
N HIS A 722 8.02 16.71 12.34
CA HIS A 722 8.01 16.52 10.89
C HIS A 722 7.01 17.44 10.18
N SER A 723 5.81 17.60 10.76
CA SER A 723 4.77 18.50 10.25
C SER A 723 5.23 19.97 10.21
N LEU A 724 5.92 20.43 11.26
CA LEU A 724 6.48 21.79 11.28
C LEU A 724 7.65 21.94 10.30
N ILE A 725 8.55 20.95 10.22
CA ILE A 725 9.67 20.97 9.28
C ILE A 725 9.17 21.06 7.84
N ASN A 726 8.14 20.30 7.48
CA ASN A 726 7.53 20.39 6.16
C ASN A 726 6.95 21.80 5.93
N SER A 727 6.27 22.37 6.92
CA SER A 727 5.74 23.75 6.82
C SER A 727 6.84 24.81 6.61
N VAL A 728 7.98 24.67 7.29
CA VAL A 728 9.15 25.55 7.14
C VAL A 728 9.80 25.37 5.77
N ARG A 729 9.98 24.13 5.32
CA ARG A 729 10.55 23.83 4.00
C ARG A 729 9.63 24.28 2.86
N ASP A 730 8.32 24.14 3.02
CA ASP A 730 7.35 24.65 2.05
C ASP A 730 7.39 26.18 1.96
N ALA A 731 7.62 26.87 3.09
CA ALA A 731 7.78 28.32 3.13
C ALA A 731 9.10 28.80 2.50
N ALA A 732 10.23 28.16 2.85
CA ALA A 732 11.57 28.54 2.39
C ALA A 732 11.91 28.03 0.97
N GLY A 733 11.25 26.96 0.51
CA GLY A 733 11.57 26.24 -0.72
C GLY A 733 12.52 25.06 -0.52
N ASP A 734 12.72 24.26 -1.58
CA ASP A 734 13.43 22.98 -1.55
C ASP A 734 14.93 23.07 -1.19
N GLN A 735 15.50 24.28 -1.18
CA GLN A 735 16.92 24.50 -0.85
C GLN A 735 17.22 24.30 0.64
N LEU A 736 16.21 24.40 1.52
CA LEU A 736 16.42 24.24 2.95
C LEU A 736 16.45 22.75 3.35
N SER A 737 17.59 22.31 3.88
CA SER A 737 17.77 20.92 4.36
C SER A 737 16.93 20.66 5.63
N HIS A 738 16.62 19.38 5.88
CA HIS A 738 15.87 18.94 7.05
C HIS A 738 16.51 19.42 8.37
N VAL A 739 17.83 19.25 8.49
CA VAL A 739 18.61 19.70 9.66
C VAL A 739 18.53 21.22 9.84
N SER A 740 18.64 21.99 8.77
CA SER A 740 18.56 23.46 8.86
C SER A 740 17.17 23.93 9.28
N ALA A 741 16.12 23.32 8.74
CA ALA A 741 14.75 23.59 9.15
C ALA A 741 14.50 23.24 10.63
N MET A 742 15.02 22.10 11.09
CA MET A 742 14.96 21.73 12.50
C MET A 742 15.70 22.73 13.41
N ASN A 743 16.87 23.21 13.00
CA ASN A 743 17.63 24.20 13.78
C ASN A 743 16.87 25.54 13.87
N LEU A 744 16.28 26.01 12.76
CA LEU A 744 15.42 27.20 12.79
C LEU A 744 14.25 27.04 13.76
N LEU A 745 13.58 25.88 13.77
CA LEU A 745 12.48 25.61 14.70
C LEU A 745 12.94 25.63 16.16
N LYS A 746 14.12 25.07 16.45
CA LYS A 746 14.71 25.13 17.79
C LYS A 746 15.03 26.56 18.19
N ASP A 747 15.61 27.35 17.29
CA ASP A 747 15.92 28.76 17.55
C ASP A 747 14.63 29.56 17.80
N TRP A 748 13.57 29.33 17.02
CA TRP A 748 12.28 29.99 17.24
C TRP A 748 11.65 29.60 18.57
N TYR A 749 11.77 28.34 18.97
CA TYR A 749 11.27 27.86 20.25
C TYR A 749 12.06 28.42 21.44
N VAL A 750 13.40 28.43 21.37
CA VAL A 750 14.27 28.98 22.44
C VAL A 750 14.04 30.48 22.63
N ASN A 751 13.69 31.20 21.57
CA ASN A 751 13.35 32.62 21.64
C ASN A 751 11.89 32.90 22.03
N SER A 752 11.09 31.87 22.30
CA SER A 752 9.68 32.03 22.71
C SER A 752 9.52 32.24 24.22
N ASP A 753 8.41 32.86 24.61
CA ASP A 753 8.06 33.07 26.02
C ASP A 753 7.84 31.76 26.80
N ILE A 754 7.58 30.65 26.10
CA ILE A 754 7.34 29.33 26.69
C ILE A 754 8.65 28.71 27.20
N SER A 755 9.72 28.78 26.42
CA SER A 755 11.01 28.20 26.78
C SER A 755 11.79 29.08 27.77
N LYS A 756 11.49 30.39 27.80
CA LYS A 756 12.21 31.40 28.60
C LYS A 756 13.72 31.39 28.37
N GLY A 757 14.16 31.08 27.14
CA GLY A 757 15.58 31.04 26.76
C GLY A 757 16.33 29.80 27.24
N ARG A 758 15.66 28.75 27.72
CA ARG A 758 16.33 27.50 28.12
C ARG A 758 16.28 26.45 27.01
N GLU A 759 17.43 25.93 26.60
CA GLU A 759 17.54 24.93 25.53
C GLU A 759 17.02 23.54 25.95
N ASP A 760 17.13 23.19 27.24
CA ASP A 760 16.64 21.92 27.79
C ASP A 760 15.11 21.79 27.69
N ALA A 761 14.39 22.91 27.64
CA ALA A 761 12.95 22.96 27.46
C ALA A 761 12.46 22.38 26.11
N TRP A 762 13.34 22.20 25.11
CA TRP A 762 12.96 21.54 23.84
C TRP A 762 12.63 20.05 24.01
N LEU A 763 13.20 19.43 25.06
CA LEU A 763 12.98 18.02 25.38
C LEU A 763 11.66 17.76 26.11
N ASP A 764 10.98 18.81 26.58
CA ASP A 764 9.66 18.72 27.20
C ASP A 764 8.57 18.67 26.11
N ASP A 765 7.94 17.50 25.97
CA ASP A 765 6.89 17.26 24.97
C ASP A 765 5.65 18.15 25.21
N GLU A 766 5.25 18.38 26.47
CA GLU A 766 4.05 19.18 26.78
C GLU A 766 4.27 20.65 26.41
N ALA A 767 5.44 21.19 26.78
CA ALA A 767 5.83 22.55 26.40
C ALA A 767 5.94 22.71 24.88
N PHE A 768 6.49 21.71 24.19
CA PHE A 768 6.56 21.72 22.73
C PHE A 768 5.18 21.74 22.06
N PHE A 769 4.24 20.88 22.46
CA PHE A 769 2.91 20.85 21.83
C PHE A 769 2.14 22.13 22.10
N ARG A 770 2.24 22.70 23.31
CA ARG A 770 1.66 24.02 23.61
C ARG A 770 2.20 25.13 22.70
N TRP A 771 3.49 25.11 22.37
CA TRP A 771 4.08 26.06 21.44
C TRP A 771 3.67 25.78 19.99
N ARG A 772 3.72 24.52 19.55
CA ARG A 772 3.40 24.09 18.19
C ARG A 772 1.96 24.39 17.80
N ASP A 773 1.03 24.11 18.71
CA ASP A 773 -0.40 24.15 18.43
C ASP A 773 -0.97 25.58 18.41
N ASP A 774 -0.16 26.59 18.77
CA ASP A 774 -0.44 28.01 18.55
C ASP A 774 0.36 28.53 17.34
N PRO A 775 -0.30 28.73 16.18
CA PRO A 775 0.37 29.17 14.95
C PRO A 775 1.00 30.57 15.06
N SER A 776 0.50 31.42 15.96
CA SER A 776 1.00 32.81 16.11
C SER A 776 2.48 32.85 16.49
N ASN A 777 2.99 31.79 17.10
CA ASN A 777 4.39 31.65 17.49
C ASN A 777 5.38 31.63 16.31
N TYR A 778 4.96 31.24 15.11
CA TYR A 778 5.86 31.05 13.97
C TYR A 778 5.28 31.51 12.62
N GLU A 779 4.03 31.96 12.56
CA GLU A 779 3.41 32.38 11.29
C GLU A 779 4.16 33.53 10.61
N ASP A 780 4.59 34.53 11.37
CA ASP A 780 5.33 35.67 10.82
C ASP A 780 6.72 35.26 10.33
N LYS A 781 7.36 34.30 11.01
CA LYS A 781 8.63 33.70 10.54
C LYS A 781 8.45 32.91 9.25
N LEU A 782 7.34 32.20 9.08
CA LEU A 782 7.00 31.55 7.81
C LEU A 782 6.75 32.58 6.69
N LYS A 783 6.12 33.73 7.00
CA LYS A 783 5.94 34.81 6.02
C LYS A 783 7.29 35.41 5.60
N GLU A 784 8.19 35.68 6.54
CA GLU A 784 9.56 36.14 6.27
C GLU A 784 10.29 35.18 5.32
N LEU A 785 10.24 33.88 5.59
CA LEU A 785 10.86 32.85 4.73
C LEU A 785 10.27 32.83 3.31
N ARG A 786 8.96 32.99 3.16
CA ARG A 786 8.31 33.07 1.84
C ARG A 786 8.78 34.30 1.05
N VAL A 787 8.97 35.43 1.72
CA VAL A 787 9.51 36.65 1.09
C VAL A 787 10.96 36.42 0.66
N GLN A 788 11.79 35.82 1.51
CA GLN A 788 13.18 35.47 1.16
C GLN A 788 13.25 34.51 -0.04
N ARG A 789 12.35 33.51 -0.09
CA ARG A 789 12.25 32.59 -1.23
C ARG A 789 11.91 33.32 -2.53
N LEU A 790 10.91 34.20 -2.50
CA LEU A 790 10.52 35.01 -3.66
C LEU A 790 11.64 35.96 -4.09
N LEU A 791 12.33 36.57 -3.13
CA LEU A 791 13.49 37.41 -3.42
C LEU A 791 14.58 36.62 -4.16
N LEU A 792 14.93 35.42 -3.69
CA LEU A 792 15.91 34.56 -4.35
C LEU A 792 15.48 34.19 -5.78
N GLN A 793 14.20 33.86 -5.98
CA GLN A 793 13.67 33.56 -7.32
C GLN A 793 13.76 34.78 -8.24
N LEU A 794 13.46 35.98 -7.74
CA LEU A 794 13.57 37.23 -8.51
C LEU A 794 15.03 37.62 -8.79
N THR A 795 15.95 37.41 -7.85
CA THR A 795 17.39 37.63 -8.07
C THR A 795 17.92 36.71 -9.15
N ASN A 796 17.54 35.42 -9.15
CA ASN A 796 17.94 34.47 -10.20
C ASN A 796 17.45 34.88 -11.59
N ILE A 797 16.25 35.49 -11.68
CA ILE A 797 15.75 36.09 -12.94
C ILE A 797 16.61 37.30 -13.31
N GLY A 798 16.99 38.11 -12.30
CA GLY A 798 17.85 39.28 -12.46
C GLY A 798 19.24 38.98 -13.04
N ASP A 799 19.80 37.83 -12.70
CA ASP A 799 21.11 37.38 -13.17
C ASP A 799 21.11 36.94 -14.65
N SER A 800 19.93 36.69 -15.24
CA SER A 800 19.76 36.34 -16.65
C SER A 800 19.21 37.52 -17.46
N ALA A 801 20.06 38.09 -18.33
CA ALA A 801 19.67 39.23 -19.16
C ALA A 801 18.45 38.95 -20.07
N LEU A 802 18.28 37.71 -20.54
CA LEU A 802 17.15 37.30 -21.37
C LEU A 802 15.86 37.18 -20.55
N ASP A 803 15.93 36.60 -19.35
CA ASP A 803 14.75 36.45 -18.47
C ASP A 803 14.31 37.81 -17.90
N LEU A 804 15.27 38.70 -17.59
CA LEU A 804 14.97 40.07 -17.17
C LEU A 804 14.22 40.86 -18.25
N GLN A 805 14.57 40.68 -19.54
CA GLN A 805 13.85 41.29 -20.66
C GLN A 805 12.44 40.71 -20.83
N ALA A 806 12.25 39.42 -20.54
CA ALA A 806 10.95 38.75 -20.61
C ALA A 806 10.04 39.00 -19.39
N LEU A 807 10.61 39.44 -18.25
CA LEU A 807 9.90 39.62 -16.99
C LEU A 807 8.62 40.49 -17.09
N PRO A 808 8.60 41.65 -17.80
CA PRO A 808 7.38 42.44 -17.95
C PRO A 808 6.24 41.69 -18.65
N GLN A 809 6.58 40.90 -19.68
CA GLN A 809 5.62 40.09 -20.42
C GLN A 809 5.10 38.92 -19.56
N GLY A 810 5.98 38.31 -18.76
CA GLY A 810 5.61 37.31 -17.77
C GLY A 810 4.66 37.83 -16.70
N LEU A 811 4.94 39.02 -16.14
CA LEU A 811 4.06 39.68 -15.16
C LEU A 811 2.69 40.04 -15.76
N ALA A 812 2.66 40.52 -17.01
CA ALA A 812 1.41 40.79 -17.71
C ALA A 812 0.58 39.51 -17.93
N ALA A 813 1.23 38.41 -18.33
CA ALA A 813 0.58 37.11 -18.47
C ALA A 813 0.04 36.58 -17.13
N LEU A 814 0.78 36.74 -16.04
CA LEU A 814 0.32 36.40 -14.69
C LEU A 814 -0.94 37.19 -14.30
N LEU A 815 -0.92 38.52 -14.47
CA LEU A 815 -2.07 39.37 -14.17
C LEU A 815 -3.32 38.97 -14.97
N SER A 816 -3.16 38.55 -16.23
CA SER A 816 -4.28 38.11 -17.08
C SER A 816 -4.98 36.83 -16.58
N LYS A 817 -4.25 35.95 -15.88
CA LYS A 817 -4.77 34.68 -15.35
C LYS A 817 -5.41 34.80 -13.97
N LEU A 818 -5.15 35.89 -13.25
CA LEU A 818 -5.73 36.15 -11.93
C LEU A 818 -7.18 36.63 -12.04
N GLU A 819 -8.00 36.29 -11.04
CA GLU A 819 -9.33 36.89 -10.85
C GLU A 819 -9.25 38.41 -10.68
N ALA A 820 -10.30 39.12 -11.07
CA ALA A 820 -10.33 40.59 -11.09
C ALA A 820 -9.96 41.22 -9.74
N SER A 821 -10.51 40.70 -8.62
CA SER A 821 -10.23 41.19 -7.26
C SER A 821 -8.76 41.04 -6.84
N SER A 822 -8.15 39.90 -7.18
CA SER A 822 -6.74 39.61 -6.88
C SER A 822 -5.79 40.41 -7.76
N ARG A 823 -6.16 40.60 -9.03
CA ARG A 823 -5.43 41.43 -9.99
C ARG A 823 -5.37 42.88 -9.54
N ASP A 824 -6.50 43.46 -9.11
CA ASP A 824 -6.56 44.85 -8.63
C ASP A 824 -5.72 45.04 -7.36
N LYS A 825 -5.80 44.09 -6.42
CA LYS A 825 -5.00 44.10 -5.20
C LYS A 825 -3.50 44.06 -5.50
N LEU A 826 -3.06 43.12 -6.34
CA LEU A 826 -1.64 42.99 -6.70
C LEU A 826 -1.14 44.22 -7.46
N THR A 827 -1.94 44.76 -8.39
CA THR A 827 -1.58 45.96 -9.16
C THR A 827 -1.41 47.18 -8.26
N ASN A 828 -2.30 47.37 -7.28
CA ASN A 828 -2.20 48.46 -6.32
C ASN A 828 -0.98 48.32 -5.39
N GLU A 829 -0.67 47.11 -4.92
CA GLU A 829 0.54 46.88 -4.11
C GLU A 829 1.82 47.08 -4.92
N LEU A 830 1.89 46.56 -6.15
CA LEU A 830 3.05 46.79 -7.03
C LEU A 830 3.24 48.29 -7.32
N ARG A 831 2.17 49.05 -7.54
CA ARG A 831 2.25 50.51 -7.73
C ARG A 831 2.87 51.21 -6.52
N LYS A 832 2.57 50.78 -5.29
CA LYS A 832 3.18 51.34 -4.08
C LYS A 832 4.71 51.12 -4.04
N CYS A 833 5.20 50.00 -4.57
CA CYS A 833 6.63 49.70 -4.65
C CYS A 833 7.39 50.62 -5.63
N PHE A 834 6.71 51.24 -6.60
CA PHE A 834 7.32 52.15 -7.59
C PHE A 834 7.21 53.63 -7.21
N ILE A 835 6.65 53.96 -6.03
CA ILE A 835 6.65 55.33 -5.49
C ILE A 835 7.92 55.50 -4.63
N PRO A 836 8.84 56.42 -4.97
CA PRO A 836 10.07 56.60 -4.19
C PRO A 836 9.75 57.07 -2.77
N GLN A 837 10.23 56.33 -1.75
CA GLN A 837 10.19 56.77 -0.36
C GLN A 837 11.08 58.02 -0.22
N LYS A 838 10.49 59.16 0.18
CA LYS A 838 11.25 60.34 0.59
C LYS A 838 12.08 59.97 1.83
N MET A 839 13.40 59.99 1.69
CA MET A 839 14.35 59.98 2.79
C MET A 839 14.18 61.30 3.57
N ASP A 840 13.65 61.24 4.79
CA ASP A 840 13.64 62.39 5.70
C ASP A 840 15.05 62.60 6.26
N CYS A 841 15.83 63.47 5.63
CA CYS A 841 17.05 64.02 6.19
C CYS A 841 16.69 65.06 7.27
N HIS A 842 16.61 64.63 8.53
CA HIS A 842 16.68 65.57 9.66
C HIS A 842 18.12 66.07 9.83
N LEU A 843 18.43 67.19 9.16
CA LEU A 843 19.53 68.08 9.53
C LEU A 843 19.17 68.77 10.85
N GLY A 844 19.72 68.26 11.95
CA GLY A 844 19.78 68.93 13.24
C GLY A 844 21.06 69.75 13.34
N ASP A 845 20.92 71.05 13.16
CA ASP A 845 21.97 72.06 13.30
C ASP A 845 22.38 72.19 14.78
N LYS A 846 23.61 71.81 15.15
CA LYS A 846 24.28 72.20 16.40
C LYS A 846 25.80 72.29 16.21
N THR A 847 26.24 73.50 15.87
CA THR A 847 27.44 74.22 16.38
C THR A 847 28.50 73.44 17.15
N VAL A 848 29.74 73.38 16.63
CA VAL A 848 30.99 73.51 17.41
C VAL A 848 32.06 74.19 16.54
N ASN A 849 32.71 75.20 17.13
CA ASN A 849 33.82 76.02 16.61
C ASN A 849 35.13 75.23 16.38
N ASP A 850 35.93 75.78 15.47
CA ASP A 850 37.41 75.88 15.44
C ASP A 850 38.28 74.65 15.78
N PHE A 851 39.11 74.22 14.83
CA PHE A 851 40.58 74.30 14.93
C PHE A 851 41.27 73.97 13.58
N ASN A 852 41.93 74.99 13.03
CA ASN A 852 43.17 75.03 12.22
C ASN A 852 44.14 73.83 12.50
N VAL A 853 44.95 73.26 11.59
CA VAL A 853 45.95 73.79 10.63
C VAL A 853 46.35 72.64 9.66
N GLY A 854 46.66 72.95 8.39
CA GLY A 854 47.46 72.09 7.50
C GLY A 854 47.23 72.33 6.03
#